data_AF-A0A6N2SQH1-F1
#
_entry.id   AF-A0A6N2SQH1-F1
#
_cell.length_a   1.000
_cell.length_b   1.000
_cell.length_c   1.000
_cell.angle_alpha   90.00
_cell.angle_beta   90.00
_cell.angle_gamma   90.00
#
_symmetry.space_group_name_H-M   'P 1'
#
loop_
_entity.id
_entity.type
_entity.pdbx_description
1 polymer ?
#
loop_
_entity_poly.entity_id
_entity_poly.type
_entity_poly.pdbx_seq_one_letter_code
_entity_poly.pdbx_strand_id
1 'polypeptide(L)'
;MGGGLSRSENTENITETFLGADETIVPLVNKVSEKSLKKTKEGQTMLDVSLGNIRINQTGASGGGLSEAETELNPNGYYITGKTKSYNVVVAKGVKTDLIFDSVEIESNSTTQSCVIVSHADVTITLKGVNIWGCNYGTSHDTNGGAVLAKNGMDGFLTVQCEYADQEGHLCDDNCSTLIATGNVVHAGAIGSTISNVTTASECGFCNFRVKGGNLEVSGGTHVAGIGSACNSQVYAGGYTKNIYISGGNIKATGTERGPGIGGGYGSDFDGLYITGGKVEARGGASAPGIGTSSGQDGTYKLKNVHISGGDTIVIAIGDKSTKMPGIGSAYGNANVSNVTAEPDPGYQGYIQDGTSLEDYSFMEGTPFHEKTDIRVGRFYTKVYFGPFRDVNGIEDDTKEQIGANHVISKSGGKPFTEELLHHLTKVTGKQENGTNFPPEQLTLADLSELETINAAKTKGEIGDFPLTYTTPNGTKATVTVYLRNDGEDAGGFDKENIKEQIGANDFTKETGGSPFTEEDIKHLGEVKGKGKEGSNISLDDFSVDQEQFKKINEHKTQGKAGEFELTYSDAKGNKVTVTVTLAGEYDAITENPDTGEMIKGKHIISKTGGDGFTKEQLKGLSMVKAVDKDGTEIPTEDLSFAEEEQIAAINAAKTAGKTGDFPLTFRTPDNTTVTITVFLRDEGTDAAKEGQDDPFSVIGANHTIQPTKGEPFTEEQIIDLCQAKGKDKNLDNAKILVDESQLAVINKAKKDGKTGVFDLTFSLSDGNKATVKVTLTGDHRVSFDPDGGDYQPETQTVKGGDCAEAPRDPAKEGYVFEGWYYIDEDGNEVKWDFKTPVHSDVKLKAKWKEADRTETTAVPTTAKKPKQKKTVPEWEYKKRVRRKRVSRTGDERQILCLIVMFGAALTGLAAGIRKKRR
;
A
#
# COMPACT_ATOMS: atom_id res chain seq x y z
N MET A 1 -83.44 -37.36 -63.06
CA MET A 1 -84.28 -37.83 -61.92
C MET A 1 -83.48 -37.62 -60.65
N GLY A 2 -83.97 -37.10 -59.52
CA GLY A 2 -84.85 -35.92 -59.33
C GLY A 2 -83.99 -34.67 -59.09
N GLY A 3 -84.46 -33.44 -58.84
CA GLY A 3 -85.63 -33.00 -58.06
C GLY A 3 -85.17 -32.58 -56.65
N GLY A 4 -85.21 -31.31 -56.23
CA GLY A 4 -85.56 -30.06 -56.93
C GLY A 4 -85.73 -28.89 -55.92
N LEU A 5 -86.06 -27.68 -56.41
CA LEU A 5 -86.59 -26.50 -55.69
C LEU A 5 -85.73 -25.89 -54.54
N SER A 6 -85.70 -24.56 -54.30
CA SER A 6 -86.08 -23.37 -55.09
C SER A 6 -85.63 -22.07 -54.37
N ARG A 7 -85.82 -20.92 -55.05
CA ARG A 7 -85.90 -19.54 -54.50
C ARG A 7 -84.60 -18.78 -54.21
N SER A 8 -84.77 -17.46 -54.05
CA SER A 8 -83.78 -16.42 -54.31
C SER A 8 -84.16 -15.10 -53.62
N GLU A 9 -83.19 -14.37 -53.08
CA GLU A 9 -83.21 -12.92 -52.80
C GLU A 9 -81.73 -12.47 -52.91
N ASN A 10 -81.30 -11.63 -53.84
CA ASN A 10 -81.50 -10.18 -54.07
C ASN A 10 -80.98 -9.26 -52.95
N THR A 11 -79.91 -8.50 -53.29
CA THR A 11 -79.62 -7.08 -52.91
C THR A 11 -79.61 -6.70 -51.41
N GLU A 12 -78.64 -5.94 -50.88
CA GLU A 12 -77.97 -4.74 -51.42
C GLU A 12 -76.48 -4.64 -51.04
N ASN A 13 -75.82 -3.55 -51.47
CA ASN A 13 -74.45 -3.22 -51.09
C ASN A 13 -74.35 -2.77 -49.62
N ILE A 14 -73.27 -3.18 -48.93
CA ILE A 14 -72.73 -2.41 -47.81
C ILE A 14 -71.32 -1.97 -48.21
N THR A 15 -71.18 -0.71 -48.60
CA THR A 15 -69.88 -0.04 -48.69
C THR A 15 -69.45 0.36 -47.28
N GLU A 16 -68.49 -0.36 -46.69
CA GLU A 16 -67.79 0.16 -45.51
C GLU A 16 -66.91 1.34 -45.93
N THR A 17 -67.47 2.54 -45.82
CA THR A 17 -66.76 3.80 -46.04
C THR A 17 -65.71 4.00 -44.95
N PHE A 18 -64.49 4.30 -45.37
CA PHE A 18 -63.50 4.95 -44.50
C PHE A 18 -64.14 6.20 -43.87
N LEU A 19 -64.15 6.27 -42.54
CA LEU A 19 -64.45 7.47 -41.77
C LEU A 19 -63.30 7.71 -40.79
N GLY A 20 -62.96 8.98 -40.61
CA GLY A 20 -61.81 9.40 -39.81
C GLY A 20 -62.07 9.36 -38.31
N ALA A 21 -61.01 9.57 -37.53
CA ALA A 21 -61.13 9.76 -36.09
C ALA A 21 -61.74 11.13 -35.78
N ASP A 22 -62.99 11.16 -35.29
CA ASP A 22 -63.41 11.84 -34.04
C ASP A 22 -64.93 11.72 -33.86
N GLU A 23 -65.41 10.74 -33.07
CA GLU A 23 -66.75 10.79 -32.48
C GLU A 23 -66.87 9.86 -31.25
N THR A 24 -67.52 10.32 -30.18
CA THR A 24 -67.61 9.58 -28.90
C THR A 24 -68.94 8.82 -28.78
N ILE A 25 -68.89 7.50 -28.94
CA ILE A 25 -70.06 6.63 -28.74
C ILE A 25 -70.13 6.15 -27.29
N VAL A 26 -71.21 6.52 -26.58
CA VAL A 26 -71.52 6.02 -25.23
C VAL A 26 -72.39 4.75 -25.34
N PRO A 27 -71.95 3.58 -24.85
CA PRO A 27 -72.76 2.36 -24.87
C PRO A 27 -73.89 2.43 -23.83
N LEU A 28 -75.12 2.08 -24.23
CA LEU A 28 -76.20 1.84 -23.27
C LEU A 28 -76.03 0.47 -22.59
N VAL A 29 -76.12 0.44 -21.27
CA VAL A 29 -75.94 -0.78 -20.46
C VAL A 29 -77.00 -1.83 -20.80
N ASN A 30 -76.56 -3.07 -21.08
CA ASN A 30 -77.41 -4.26 -20.94
C ASN A 30 -76.61 -5.46 -20.41
N LYS A 31 -77.32 -6.36 -19.72
CA LYS A 31 -76.76 -7.34 -18.77
C LYS A 31 -75.69 -8.29 -19.33
N VAL A 32 -74.56 -8.28 -18.65
CA VAL A 32 -73.56 -9.35 -18.45
C VAL A 32 -74.09 -10.78 -18.70
N SER A 33 -73.32 -11.58 -19.44
CA SER A 33 -73.31 -13.04 -19.31
C SER A 33 -71.87 -13.55 -19.11
N GLU A 34 -71.56 -14.08 -17.93
CA GLU A 34 -70.19 -14.46 -17.58
C GLU A 34 -69.77 -15.79 -18.24
N LYS A 35 -69.23 -15.72 -19.46
CA LYS A 35 -68.19 -16.67 -19.87
C LYS A 35 -66.87 -16.16 -19.33
N SER A 36 -66.29 -16.89 -18.37
CA SER A 36 -65.05 -16.53 -17.72
C SER A 36 -63.92 -16.31 -18.74
N LEU A 37 -63.37 -15.09 -18.79
CA LEU A 37 -62.13 -14.79 -19.50
C LEU A 37 -61.06 -15.79 -19.06
N LYS A 38 -60.41 -16.46 -20.03
CA LYS A 38 -59.35 -17.43 -19.73
C LYS A 38 -58.11 -16.64 -19.28
N LYS A 39 -57.75 -16.75 -18.01
CA LYS A 39 -56.58 -16.07 -17.43
C LYS A 39 -55.47 -17.05 -17.07
N THR A 40 -54.23 -16.56 -17.02
CA THR A 40 -53.08 -17.27 -16.44
C THR A 40 -53.22 -17.36 -14.92
N LYS A 41 -52.34 -18.11 -14.22
CA LYS A 41 -52.37 -18.15 -12.74
C LYS A 41 -51.99 -16.79 -12.15
N GLU A 42 -51.19 -16.06 -12.90
CA GLU A 42 -50.64 -14.73 -12.68
C GLU A 42 -51.66 -13.62 -13.04
N GLY A 43 -52.86 -14.00 -13.52
CA GLY A 43 -53.98 -13.08 -13.75
C GLY A 43 -53.95 -12.33 -15.09
N GLN A 44 -53.02 -12.62 -15.99
CA GLN A 44 -53.01 -12.07 -17.36
C GLN A 44 -54.17 -12.63 -18.17
N THR A 45 -54.72 -11.86 -19.11
CA THR A 45 -55.74 -12.38 -20.05
C THR A 45 -55.04 -13.15 -21.17
N MET A 46 -55.43 -14.41 -21.38
CA MET A 46 -54.88 -15.26 -22.44
C MET A 46 -55.54 -14.97 -23.79
N LEU A 47 -54.72 -14.78 -24.83
CA LEU A 47 -55.13 -14.46 -26.19
C LEU A 47 -54.39 -15.38 -27.18
N ASP A 48 -55.07 -15.86 -28.22
CA ASP A 48 -54.46 -16.67 -29.27
C ASP A 48 -54.57 -15.96 -30.63
N VAL A 49 -53.42 -15.56 -31.19
CA VAL A 49 -53.36 -14.79 -32.44
C VAL A 49 -53.72 -15.62 -33.68
N SER A 50 -53.84 -16.95 -33.56
CA SER A 50 -54.40 -17.81 -34.63
C SER A 50 -55.92 -17.70 -34.73
N LEU A 51 -56.60 -17.24 -33.66
CA LEU A 51 -58.06 -17.14 -33.58
C LEU A 51 -58.62 -15.77 -34.01
N GLY A 52 -57.76 -14.81 -34.37
CA GLY A 52 -58.14 -13.51 -34.91
C GLY A 52 -57.13 -12.41 -34.57
N ASN A 53 -57.28 -11.24 -35.19
CA ASN A 53 -56.51 -10.05 -34.82
C ASN A 53 -56.71 -9.74 -33.32
N ILE A 54 -55.62 -9.42 -32.62
CA ILE A 54 -55.66 -8.95 -31.24
C ILE A 54 -55.59 -7.42 -31.25
N ARG A 55 -56.55 -6.76 -30.61
CA ARG A 55 -56.51 -5.29 -30.39
C ARG A 55 -56.64 -4.97 -28.90
N ILE A 56 -55.61 -4.34 -28.34
CA ILE A 56 -55.57 -3.91 -26.94
C ILE A 56 -55.75 -2.39 -26.93
N ASN A 57 -56.87 -1.94 -26.36
CA ASN A 57 -57.30 -0.55 -26.32
C ASN A 57 -57.22 -0.02 -24.87
N GLN A 58 -57.50 1.27 -24.66
CA GLN A 58 -57.56 1.84 -23.30
C GLN A 58 -58.65 1.20 -22.42
N THR A 59 -59.62 0.52 -23.02
CA THR A 59 -60.66 -0.30 -22.37
C THR A 59 -60.38 -1.80 -22.41
N GLY A 60 -59.14 -2.23 -22.65
CA GLY A 60 -58.75 -3.65 -22.66
C GLY A 60 -58.74 -4.31 -24.04
N ALA A 61 -58.60 -5.64 -24.03
CA ALA A 61 -58.39 -6.47 -25.21
C ALA A 61 -59.68 -6.89 -25.94
N SER A 62 -59.55 -7.09 -27.25
CA SER A 62 -60.57 -7.66 -28.11
C SER A 62 -59.95 -8.56 -29.19
N GLY A 63 -60.71 -9.53 -29.68
CA GLY A 63 -60.24 -10.56 -30.62
C GLY A 63 -59.41 -11.64 -29.94
N GLY A 64 -58.46 -12.27 -30.64
CA GLY A 64 -57.59 -13.31 -30.09
C GLY A 64 -58.30 -14.52 -29.46
N GLY A 65 -59.51 -14.86 -29.91
CA GLY A 65 -60.33 -15.93 -29.34
C GLY A 65 -61.21 -15.53 -28.13
N LEU A 66 -61.20 -14.27 -27.70
CA LEU A 66 -62.19 -13.75 -26.76
C LEU A 66 -63.61 -13.79 -27.37
N SER A 67 -64.62 -14.17 -26.58
CA SER A 67 -66.02 -14.18 -27.03
C SER A 67 -66.70 -12.81 -26.99
N GLU A 68 -66.24 -11.94 -26.10
CA GLU A 68 -66.65 -10.54 -25.94
C GLU A 68 -65.38 -9.72 -25.65
N ALA A 69 -65.37 -8.42 -25.96
CA ALA A 69 -64.24 -7.55 -25.62
C ALA A 69 -64.20 -7.29 -24.11
N GLU A 70 -63.00 -7.06 -23.57
CA GLU A 70 -62.85 -6.49 -22.23
C GLU A 70 -63.38 -5.05 -22.18
N THR A 71 -63.75 -4.59 -20.98
CA THR A 71 -64.23 -3.24 -20.70
C THR A 71 -63.23 -2.37 -19.93
N GLU A 72 -62.16 -2.98 -19.42
CA GLU A 72 -61.04 -2.34 -18.74
C GLU A 72 -59.71 -3.03 -19.12
N LEU A 73 -58.60 -2.32 -19.08
CA LEU A 73 -57.26 -2.90 -19.26
C LEU A 73 -56.95 -3.89 -18.13
N ASN A 74 -56.47 -5.09 -18.45
CA ASN A 74 -56.01 -6.03 -17.43
C ASN A 74 -54.71 -5.51 -16.79
N PRO A 75 -54.68 -5.21 -15.47
CA PRO A 75 -53.50 -4.64 -14.81
C PRO A 75 -52.30 -5.59 -14.73
N ASN A 76 -52.49 -6.89 -14.97
CA ASN A 76 -51.41 -7.87 -15.05
C ASN A 76 -50.87 -8.06 -16.48
N GLY A 77 -51.47 -7.38 -17.47
CA GLY A 77 -51.13 -7.53 -18.88
C GLY A 77 -51.76 -8.74 -19.58
N TYR A 78 -51.16 -9.12 -20.71
CA TYR A 78 -51.73 -10.08 -21.67
C TYR A 78 -50.75 -11.19 -22.02
N TYR A 79 -51.24 -12.43 -22.11
CA TYR A 79 -50.45 -13.61 -22.46
C TYR A 79 -50.87 -14.09 -23.86
N ILE A 80 -49.98 -13.95 -24.84
CA ILE A 80 -50.25 -14.18 -26.26
C ILE A 80 -49.56 -15.46 -26.72
N THR A 81 -50.33 -16.35 -27.33
CA THR A 81 -49.86 -17.58 -27.98
C THR A 81 -50.31 -17.66 -29.44
N GLY A 82 -49.81 -18.64 -30.19
CA GLY A 82 -50.41 -19.07 -31.46
C GLY A 82 -49.57 -18.80 -32.70
N LYS A 83 -50.07 -19.30 -33.84
CA LYS A 83 -49.41 -19.24 -35.16
C LYS A 83 -50.35 -18.72 -36.22
N THR A 84 -49.95 -17.70 -36.99
CA THR A 84 -50.80 -17.09 -38.04
C THR A 84 -50.02 -16.53 -39.22
N LYS A 85 -50.69 -16.46 -40.38
CA LYS A 85 -50.28 -15.66 -41.55
C LYS A 85 -51.34 -14.64 -41.98
N SER A 86 -52.38 -14.48 -41.16
CA SER A 86 -53.62 -13.77 -41.52
C SER A 86 -53.96 -12.64 -40.54
N TYR A 87 -53.38 -12.67 -39.34
CA TYR A 87 -53.75 -11.80 -38.21
C TYR A 87 -52.52 -11.16 -37.57
N ASN A 88 -52.73 -10.08 -36.81
CA ASN A 88 -51.67 -9.39 -36.08
C ASN A 88 -52.08 -8.96 -34.66
N VAL A 89 -51.12 -8.42 -33.91
CA VAL A 89 -51.34 -7.82 -32.59
C VAL A 89 -51.21 -6.30 -32.72
N VAL A 90 -52.17 -5.54 -32.20
CA VAL A 90 -52.16 -4.07 -32.21
C VAL A 90 -52.46 -3.54 -30.80
N VAL A 91 -51.54 -2.77 -30.25
CA VAL A 91 -51.75 -1.95 -29.06
C VAL A 91 -52.09 -0.52 -29.51
N ALA A 92 -53.17 0.03 -28.98
CA ALA A 92 -53.66 1.35 -29.38
C ALA A 92 -52.85 2.50 -28.74
N LYS A 93 -52.93 3.68 -29.37
CA LYS A 93 -52.35 4.93 -28.88
C LYS A 93 -52.79 5.23 -27.44
N GLY A 94 -51.85 5.62 -26.59
CA GLY A 94 -52.10 5.97 -25.20
C GLY A 94 -52.45 4.79 -24.28
N VAL A 95 -52.21 3.55 -24.71
CA VAL A 95 -52.25 2.37 -23.84
C VAL A 95 -50.90 2.21 -23.14
N LYS A 96 -50.94 1.79 -21.87
CA LYS A 96 -49.80 1.26 -21.13
C LYS A 96 -50.11 -0.16 -20.69
N THR A 97 -49.30 -1.14 -21.09
CA THR A 97 -49.55 -2.56 -20.81
C THR A 97 -48.30 -3.42 -20.98
N ASP A 98 -48.25 -4.56 -20.28
CA ASP A 98 -47.24 -5.58 -20.47
C ASP A 98 -47.82 -6.74 -21.30
N LEU A 99 -47.00 -7.29 -22.20
CA LEU A 99 -47.34 -8.40 -23.09
C LEU A 99 -46.33 -9.54 -22.87
N ILE A 100 -46.81 -10.76 -22.68
CA ILE A 100 -46.00 -11.98 -22.78
C ILE A 100 -46.28 -12.60 -24.15
N PHE A 101 -45.23 -12.88 -24.93
CA PHE A 101 -45.33 -13.67 -26.15
C PHE A 101 -44.63 -15.01 -25.93
N ASP A 102 -45.41 -16.09 -25.88
CA ASP A 102 -44.90 -17.45 -25.71
C ASP A 102 -44.95 -18.21 -27.04
N SER A 103 -43.76 -18.43 -27.60
CA SER A 103 -43.54 -19.28 -28.77
C SER A 103 -44.41 -18.90 -29.97
N VAL A 104 -44.61 -17.58 -30.17
CA VAL A 104 -45.57 -17.01 -31.14
C VAL A 104 -44.94 -16.91 -32.53
N GLU A 105 -45.70 -17.33 -33.55
CA GLU A 105 -45.31 -17.24 -34.96
C GLU A 105 -46.30 -16.35 -35.74
N ILE A 106 -45.85 -15.23 -36.29
CA ILE A 106 -46.69 -14.29 -37.05
C ILE A 106 -46.00 -13.88 -38.34
N GLU A 107 -46.61 -14.19 -39.48
CA GLU A 107 -46.26 -13.59 -40.77
C GLU A 107 -47.25 -12.50 -41.16
N SER A 108 -46.75 -11.29 -41.43
CA SER A 108 -47.57 -10.20 -41.98
C SER A 108 -47.86 -10.42 -43.47
N ASN A 109 -48.91 -9.76 -43.96
CA ASN A 109 -49.35 -9.76 -45.35
C ASN A 109 -49.84 -8.34 -45.73
N SER A 110 -50.34 -8.14 -46.94
CA SER A 110 -50.82 -6.83 -47.42
C SER A 110 -51.99 -6.23 -46.62
N THR A 111 -52.74 -7.05 -45.87
CA THR A 111 -53.88 -6.63 -45.04
C THR A 111 -53.42 -6.28 -43.62
N THR A 112 -52.57 -7.10 -43.00
CA THR A 112 -52.07 -6.85 -41.63
C THR A 112 -50.92 -5.85 -41.60
N GLN A 113 -50.13 -5.76 -42.68
CA GLN A 113 -48.92 -4.97 -42.90
C GLN A 113 -47.76 -5.28 -41.95
N SER A 114 -48.00 -5.33 -40.64
CA SER A 114 -47.02 -5.56 -39.58
C SER A 114 -47.49 -6.66 -38.62
N CYS A 115 -46.55 -7.38 -37.99
CA CYS A 115 -46.88 -8.53 -37.11
C CYS A 115 -47.35 -8.10 -35.72
N VAL A 116 -46.66 -7.12 -35.14
CA VAL A 116 -47.00 -6.48 -33.85
C VAL A 116 -46.89 -4.97 -34.02
N ILE A 117 -47.90 -4.21 -33.59
CA ILE A 117 -47.94 -2.74 -33.68
C ILE A 117 -48.13 -2.16 -32.28
N VAL A 118 -47.22 -1.26 -31.88
CA VAL A 118 -47.14 -0.66 -30.53
C VAL A 118 -46.89 0.86 -30.62
N SER A 119 -47.51 1.48 -31.61
CA SER A 119 -47.29 2.89 -31.96
C SER A 119 -48.01 3.82 -30.98
N HIS A 120 -47.33 4.88 -30.54
CA HIS A 120 -47.82 5.81 -29.52
C HIS A 120 -48.26 5.17 -28.18
N ALA A 121 -47.63 4.07 -27.77
CA ALA A 121 -47.96 3.31 -26.56
C ALA A 121 -46.73 3.11 -25.65
N ASP A 122 -46.98 2.74 -24.39
CA ASP A 122 -45.97 2.33 -23.40
C ASP A 122 -46.07 0.82 -23.17
N VAL A 123 -45.20 0.02 -23.81
CA VAL A 123 -45.32 -1.44 -23.85
C VAL A 123 -44.05 -2.15 -23.41
N THR A 124 -44.19 -3.10 -22.48
CA THR A 124 -43.16 -4.12 -22.20
C THR A 124 -43.54 -5.41 -22.93
N ILE A 125 -42.62 -5.97 -23.71
CA ILE A 125 -42.72 -7.28 -24.34
C ILE A 125 -41.76 -8.22 -23.64
N THR A 126 -42.30 -9.17 -22.87
CA THR A 126 -41.55 -10.29 -22.31
C THR A 126 -41.67 -11.49 -23.25
N LEU A 127 -40.54 -11.97 -23.73
CA LEU A 127 -40.43 -13.11 -24.61
C LEU A 127 -40.36 -14.41 -23.79
N LYS A 128 -41.05 -15.45 -24.27
CA LYS A 128 -40.95 -16.84 -23.81
C LYS A 128 -40.78 -17.79 -24.99
N GLY A 129 -39.98 -18.82 -24.83
CA GLY A 129 -39.64 -19.76 -25.91
C GLY A 129 -38.95 -19.08 -27.09
N VAL A 130 -39.23 -19.56 -28.31
CA VAL A 130 -38.70 -19.00 -29.57
C VAL A 130 -39.84 -18.38 -30.36
N ASN A 131 -39.80 -17.06 -30.54
CA ASN A 131 -40.79 -16.28 -31.28
C ASN A 131 -40.23 -15.99 -32.68
N ILE A 132 -41.03 -16.23 -33.72
CA ILE A 132 -40.58 -16.10 -35.12
C ILE A 132 -41.58 -15.25 -35.90
N TRP A 133 -41.23 -13.99 -36.14
CA TRP A 133 -42.11 -13.00 -36.75
C TRP A 133 -41.51 -12.48 -38.07
N GLY A 134 -42.29 -12.52 -39.16
CA GLY A 134 -41.81 -12.19 -40.51
C GLY A 134 -42.70 -11.18 -41.24
N CYS A 135 -42.14 -10.08 -41.74
CA CYS A 135 -42.91 -9.05 -42.44
C CYS A 135 -42.79 -9.22 -43.96
N ASN A 136 -43.90 -9.56 -44.62
CA ASN A 136 -43.97 -9.77 -46.08
C ASN A 136 -44.59 -8.59 -46.84
N TYR A 137 -44.82 -7.45 -46.19
CA TYR A 137 -45.44 -6.28 -46.82
C TYR A 137 -44.43 -5.14 -47.05
N GLY A 138 -44.22 -4.82 -48.32
CA GLY A 138 -43.44 -3.68 -48.81
C GLY A 138 -43.15 -3.80 -50.30
N THR A 139 -43.00 -2.67 -50.99
CA THR A 139 -42.62 -2.62 -52.41
C THR A 139 -41.22 -1.99 -52.58
N SER A 140 -40.78 -1.76 -53.81
CA SER A 140 -39.46 -1.17 -54.12
C SER A 140 -39.52 0.27 -54.65
N HIS A 141 -40.72 0.81 -54.89
CA HIS A 141 -40.92 2.10 -55.58
C HIS A 141 -41.98 3.00 -54.92
N ASP A 142 -42.75 2.51 -53.93
CA ASP A 142 -43.78 3.28 -53.24
C ASP A 142 -43.45 3.49 -51.75
N THR A 143 -44.16 4.40 -51.11
CA THR A 143 -44.26 4.50 -49.64
C THR A 143 -45.15 3.39 -49.04
N ASN A 144 -44.96 2.15 -49.51
CA ASN A 144 -45.64 0.95 -49.02
C ASN A 144 -44.62 0.06 -48.28
N GLY A 145 -44.82 -0.17 -46.98
CA GLY A 145 -44.03 -1.15 -46.24
C GLY A 145 -44.27 -1.14 -44.74
N GLY A 146 -44.43 -2.33 -44.16
CA GLY A 146 -44.66 -2.54 -42.73
C GLY A 146 -43.38 -2.76 -41.94
N ALA A 147 -43.51 -3.24 -40.72
CA ALA A 147 -42.40 -3.76 -39.93
C ALA A 147 -42.82 -5.04 -39.19
N VAL A 148 -41.86 -5.83 -38.71
CA VAL A 148 -42.17 -6.99 -37.87
C VAL A 148 -42.72 -6.51 -36.52
N LEU A 149 -42.00 -5.61 -35.84
CA LEU A 149 -42.42 -4.94 -34.63
C LEU A 149 -42.45 -3.42 -34.90
N ALA A 150 -43.64 -2.92 -35.19
CA ALA A 150 -43.90 -1.55 -35.63
C ALA A 150 -44.10 -0.57 -34.46
N LYS A 151 -43.11 0.29 -34.25
CA LYS A 151 -43.17 1.45 -33.34
C LYS A 151 -43.02 2.74 -34.14
N ASN A 152 -44.15 3.30 -34.55
CA ASN A 152 -44.24 4.60 -35.19
C ASN A 152 -44.28 5.73 -34.14
N GLY A 153 -43.91 6.93 -34.57
CA GLY A 153 -43.94 8.18 -33.81
C GLY A 153 -42.79 8.40 -32.84
N MET A 154 -42.53 9.67 -32.54
CA MET A 154 -41.43 10.16 -31.69
C MET A 154 -41.80 10.29 -30.19
N ASP A 155 -42.72 9.45 -29.71
CA ASP A 155 -43.23 9.40 -28.33
C ASP A 155 -43.39 7.94 -27.83
N GLY A 156 -43.94 7.74 -26.62
CA GLY A 156 -44.13 6.42 -26.01
C GLY A 156 -42.83 5.69 -25.67
N PHE A 157 -42.93 4.44 -25.23
CA PHE A 157 -41.80 3.56 -24.89
C PHE A 157 -42.06 2.12 -25.32
N LEU A 158 -41.05 1.45 -25.87
CA LEU A 158 -41.10 0.03 -26.18
C LEU A 158 -39.91 -0.68 -25.52
N THR A 159 -40.19 -1.61 -24.62
CA THR A 159 -39.17 -2.47 -23.99
C THR A 159 -39.34 -3.90 -24.45
N VAL A 160 -38.25 -4.57 -24.83
CA VAL A 160 -38.20 -6.01 -25.11
C VAL A 160 -37.27 -6.68 -24.10
N GLN A 161 -37.69 -7.80 -23.54
CA GLN A 161 -36.94 -8.52 -22.51
C GLN A 161 -37.20 -10.04 -22.52
N CYS A 162 -36.30 -10.82 -21.96
CA CYS A 162 -36.57 -12.22 -21.58
C CYS A 162 -37.27 -12.30 -20.23
N GLU A 163 -37.80 -13.48 -19.90
CA GLU A 163 -38.40 -13.75 -18.58
C GLU A 163 -37.43 -13.65 -17.38
N TYR A 164 -36.11 -13.58 -17.64
CA TYR A 164 -35.05 -13.45 -16.62
C TYR A 164 -34.41 -12.05 -16.58
N ALA A 165 -34.86 -11.07 -17.37
CA ALA A 165 -34.20 -9.77 -17.53
C ALA A 165 -34.28 -8.83 -16.31
N ASP A 166 -35.03 -9.23 -15.27
CA ASP A 166 -35.12 -8.55 -13.97
C ASP A 166 -34.45 -9.38 -12.85
N GLN A 167 -33.77 -10.48 -13.20
CA GLN A 167 -32.97 -11.27 -12.26
C GLN A 167 -31.56 -10.67 -12.12
N GLU A 168 -31.17 -10.37 -10.90
CA GLU A 168 -29.84 -9.84 -10.57
C GLU A 168 -28.72 -10.80 -11.04
N GLY A 169 -27.70 -10.25 -11.70
CA GLY A 169 -26.58 -11.02 -12.26
C GLY A 169 -26.91 -11.86 -13.50
N HIS A 170 -28.11 -11.75 -14.09
CA HIS A 170 -28.47 -12.52 -15.28
C HIS A 170 -27.73 -12.05 -16.54
N LEU A 171 -26.83 -12.91 -17.04
CA LEU A 171 -26.28 -12.83 -18.39
C LEU A 171 -27.07 -13.76 -19.32
N CYS A 172 -27.47 -13.27 -20.49
CA CYS A 172 -28.26 -14.07 -21.43
C CYS A 172 -27.40 -15.10 -22.18
N ASP A 173 -27.91 -16.32 -22.29
CA ASP A 173 -27.30 -17.47 -22.95
C ASP A 173 -28.24 -18.08 -24.00
N ASP A 174 -27.84 -19.18 -24.64
CA ASP A 174 -28.65 -19.88 -25.64
C ASP A 174 -29.95 -20.49 -25.08
N ASN A 175 -30.10 -20.59 -23.75
CA ASN A 175 -31.33 -21.05 -23.09
C ASN A 175 -32.35 -19.91 -22.89
N CYS A 176 -31.95 -18.66 -23.08
CA CYS A 176 -32.83 -17.50 -22.98
C CYS A 176 -33.82 -17.43 -24.15
N SER A 177 -34.99 -16.85 -23.89
CA SER A 177 -36.04 -16.64 -24.89
C SER A 177 -35.54 -15.88 -26.11
N THR A 178 -35.91 -16.34 -27.30
CA THR A 178 -35.46 -15.80 -28.59
C THR A 178 -36.59 -15.08 -29.31
N LEU A 179 -36.26 -13.97 -29.98
CA LEU A 179 -37.07 -13.34 -31.03
C LEU A 179 -36.26 -13.32 -32.33
N ILE A 180 -36.80 -13.97 -33.36
CA ILE A 180 -36.34 -13.89 -34.74
C ILE A 180 -37.29 -12.95 -35.48
N ALA A 181 -36.81 -11.79 -35.93
CA ALA A 181 -37.63 -10.76 -36.58
C ALA A 181 -37.07 -10.40 -37.97
N THR A 182 -37.72 -10.88 -39.04
CA THR A 182 -37.21 -10.77 -40.42
C THR A 182 -38.12 -9.95 -41.34
N GLY A 183 -37.59 -8.89 -41.93
CA GLY A 183 -38.18 -8.18 -43.06
C GLY A 183 -37.90 -8.91 -44.38
N ASN A 184 -38.90 -9.57 -44.95
CA ASN A 184 -38.71 -10.48 -46.10
C ASN A 184 -38.72 -9.78 -47.47
N VAL A 185 -39.02 -8.47 -47.52
CA VAL A 185 -39.16 -7.68 -48.77
C VAL A 185 -38.59 -6.27 -48.61
N VAL A 186 -38.28 -5.60 -49.72
CA VAL A 186 -37.45 -4.37 -49.81
C VAL A 186 -37.74 -3.29 -48.76
N HIS A 187 -39.01 -3.00 -48.47
CA HIS A 187 -39.47 -1.97 -47.53
C HIS A 187 -40.08 -2.53 -46.21
N ALA A 188 -39.87 -3.82 -45.91
CA ALA A 188 -40.31 -4.43 -44.64
C ALA A 188 -39.25 -4.26 -43.54
N GLY A 189 -39.54 -3.47 -42.50
CA GLY A 189 -38.67 -3.31 -41.34
C GLY A 189 -38.66 -4.56 -40.44
N ALA A 190 -37.62 -4.72 -39.61
CA ALA A 190 -37.64 -5.65 -38.49
C ALA A 190 -38.22 -4.96 -37.25
N ILE A 191 -37.41 -4.36 -36.37
CA ILE A 191 -37.88 -3.57 -35.23
C ILE A 191 -37.71 -2.08 -35.58
N GLY A 192 -38.81 -1.36 -35.76
CA GLY A 192 -38.70 0.00 -36.31
C GLY A 192 -40.01 0.72 -36.57
N SER A 193 -39.91 1.88 -37.21
CA SER A 193 -41.07 2.54 -37.83
C SER A 193 -41.36 1.97 -39.22
N THR A 194 -42.55 2.24 -39.75
CA THR A 194 -43.05 1.65 -41.00
C THR A 194 -42.96 2.62 -42.18
N ILE A 195 -42.55 2.12 -43.35
CA ILE A 195 -42.51 2.90 -44.60
C ILE A 195 -43.90 3.46 -44.98
N SER A 196 -45.00 2.77 -44.64
CA SER A 196 -46.37 3.25 -44.83
C SER A 196 -46.68 4.60 -44.16
N ASN A 197 -45.92 4.99 -43.12
CA ASN A 197 -46.23 6.14 -42.26
C ASN A 197 -45.24 7.31 -42.40
N VAL A 198 -44.23 7.22 -43.29
CA VAL A 198 -43.13 8.22 -43.36
C VAL A 198 -43.56 9.62 -43.76
N THR A 199 -44.70 9.76 -44.43
CA THR A 199 -45.29 11.05 -44.84
C THR A 199 -46.17 11.70 -43.76
N THR A 200 -46.44 11.00 -42.66
CA THR A 200 -47.32 11.47 -41.58
C THR A 200 -46.48 11.91 -40.38
N ALA A 201 -46.38 13.22 -40.14
CA ALA A 201 -45.47 13.80 -39.16
C ALA A 201 -45.63 13.28 -37.72
N SER A 202 -46.83 12.88 -37.29
CA SER A 202 -47.03 12.25 -35.98
C SER A 202 -46.50 10.82 -35.90
N GLU A 203 -46.53 10.07 -37.01
CA GLU A 203 -46.24 8.63 -37.08
C GLU A 203 -44.81 8.33 -37.58
N CYS A 204 -44.14 9.29 -38.23
CA CYS A 204 -42.80 9.09 -38.75
C CYS A 204 -41.72 9.00 -37.63
N GLY A 205 -40.59 8.37 -37.94
CA GLY A 205 -39.48 8.18 -36.99
C GLY A 205 -39.71 7.07 -35.95
N PHE A 206 -38.65 6.73 -35.21
CA PHE A 206 -38.59 5.61 -34.26
C PHE A 206 -37.78 6.02 -33.04
N CYS A 207 -38.34 5.87 -31.84
CA CYS A 207 -37.61 6.22 -30.61
C CYS A 207 -37.97 5.43 -29.37
N ASN A 208 -37.19 5.66 -28.30
CA ASN A 208 -37.43 5.20 -26.93
C ASN A 208 -37.55 3.68 -26.82
N PHE A 209 -36.74 2.98 -27.63
CA PHE A 209 -36.67 1.52 -27.66
C PHE A 209 -35.66 1.03 -26.61
N ARG A 210 -36.00 -0.05 -25.91
CA ARG A 210 -35.18 -0.66 -24.86
C ARG A 210 -35.07 -2.16 -25.06
N VAL A 211 -33.86 -2.71 -24.93
CA VAL A 211 -33.65 -4.16 -24.75
C VAL A 211 -32.99 -4.40 -23.41
N LYS A 212 -33.62 -5.22 -22.56
CA LYS A 212 -33.07 -5.60 -21.25
C LYS A 212 -32.50 -7.02 -21.20
N GLY A 213 -32.88 -7.90 -22.13
CA GLY A 213 -32.47 -9.30 -22.12
C GLY A 213 -33.12 -10.11 -23.24
N GLY A 214 -32.67 -11.36 -23.40
CA GLY A 214 -33.10 -12.28 -24.44
C GLY A 214 -32.20 -12.28 -25.69
N ASN A 215 -32.47 -13.22 -26.58
CA ASN A 215 -31.72 -13.41 -27.82
C ASN A 215 -32.52 -12.79 -28.98
N LEU A 216 -31.99 -11.76 -29.63
CA LEU A 216 -32.68 -11.00 -30.67
C LEU A 216 -31.92 -11.13 -32.00
N GLU A 217 -32.38 -12.01 -32.89
CA GLU A 217 -31.91 -12.06 -34.29
C GLU A 217 -32.84 -11.23 -35.17
N VAL A 218 -32.40 -10.05 -35.61
CA VAL A 218 -33.25 -9.09 -36.31
C VAL A 218 -32.63 -8.69 -37.66
N SER A 219 -33.39 -8.78 -38.74
CA SER A 219 -32.92 -8.49 -40.09
C SER A 219 -33.91 -7.61 -40.85
N GLY A 220 -33.48 -6.41 -41.25
CA GLY A 220 -34.26 -5.55 -42.13
C GLY A 220 -34.41 -6.14 -43.54
N GLY A 221 -35.47 -5.74 -44.24
CA GLY A 221 -35.59 -5.90 -45.69
C GLY A 221 -34.74 -4.89 -46.45
N THR A 222 -34.48 -5.13 -47.74
CA THR A 222 -33.36 -4.58 -48.54
C THR A 222 -32.97 -3.11 -48.30
N HIS A 223 -33.92 -2.20 -48.08
CA HIS A 223 -33.66 -0.77 -47.92
C HIS A 223 -33.59 -0.27 -46.46
N VAL A 224 -34.11 -1.03 -45.48
CA VAL A 224 -34.46 -0.56 -44.12
C VAL A 224 -33.56 -1.13 -43.02
N ALA A 225 -33.52 -0.45 -41.86
CA ALA A 225 -32.72 -0.84 -40.70
C ALA A 225 -33.15 -2.18 -40.08
N GLY A 226 -32.21 -2.88 -39.43
CA GLY A 226 -32.52 -4.01 -38.54
C GLY A 226 -33.22 -3.54 -37.25
N ILE A 227 -32.67 -2.49 -36.61
CA ILE A 227 -33.32 -1.73 -35.53
C ILE A 227 -33.24 -0.24 -35.88
N GLY A 228 -34.38 0.43 -36.12
CA GLY A 228 -34.36 1.87 -36.43
C GLY A 228 -35.54 2.45 -37.21
N SER A 229 -35.37 3.66 -37.72
CA SER A 229 -36.37 4.37 -38.51
C SER A 229 -36.47 3.84 -39.95
N ALA A 230 -37.69 3.83 -40.48
CA ALA A 230 -37.97 3.66 -41.90
C ALA A 230 -37.26 4.72 -42.76
N CYS A 231 -36.97 4.36 -44.01
CA CYS A 231 -36.29 5.22 -44.98
C CYS A 231 -37.04 6.51 -45.27
N ASN A 232 -36.30 7.60 -45.43
CA ASN A 232 -36.78 8.94 -45.71
C ASN A 232 -37.76 9.50 -44.66
N SER A 233 -37.84 8.92 -43.45
CA SER A 233 -38.67 9.45 -42.35
C SER A 233 -38.39 10.94 -42.09
N GLN A 234 -37.11 11.33 -42.11
CA GLN A 234 -36.71 12.71 -41.84
C GLN A 234 -36.98 13.62 -43.04
N VAL A 235 -36.75 13.12 -44.27
CA VAL A 235 -36.95 13.85 -45.52
C VAL A 235 -38.44 14.16 -45.77
N TYR A 236 -39.33 13.20 -45.51
CA TYR A 236 -40.75 13.36 -45.76
C TYR A 236 -41.50 14.11 -44.65
N ALA A 237 -41.19 13.85 -43.36
CA ALA A 237 -41.97 14.42 -42.27
C ALA A 237 -41.18 14.70 -40.97
N GLY A 238 -39.84 14.62 -40.99
CA GLY A 238 -38.96 15.07 -39.90
C GLY A 238 -38.65 14.03 -38.81
N GLY A 239 -39.25 12.84 -38.83
CA GLY A 239 -38.98 11.77 -37.87
C GLY A 239 -37.67 11.02 -38.15
N TYR A 240 -36.98 10.54 -37.13
CA TYR A 240 -35.64 9.94 -37.26
C TYR A 240 -35.40 8.88 -36.16
N THR A 241 -34.22 8.27 -36.07
CA THR A 241 -33.93 7.29 -35.01
C THR A 241 -33.42 8.01 -33.75
N LYS A 242 -34.06 7.79 -32.59
CA LYS A 242 -33.68 8.46 -31.34
C LYS A 242 -33.76 7.59 -30.09
N ASN A 243 -32.84 7.74 -29.14
CA ASN A 243 -32.91 7.12 -27.80
C ASN A 243 -33.13 5.58 -27.85
N ILE A 244 -32.16 4.84 -28.35
CA ILE A 244 -32.10 3.37 -28.21
C ILE A 244 -31.28 3.03 -26.96
N TYR A 245 -31.82 2.18 -26.08
CA TYR A 245 -31.14 1.68 -24.88
C TYR A 245 -30.99 0.16 -24.93
N ILE A 246 -29.83 -0.35 -24.59
CA ILE A 246 -29.54 -1.78 -24.47
C ILE A 246 -28.83 -1.99 -23.14
N SER A 247 -29.40 -2.78 -22.24
CA SER A 247 -28.81 -3.11 -20.94
C SER A 247 -28.55 -4.60 -20.73
N GLY A 248 -28.80 -5.43 -21.74
CA GLY A 248 -28.64 -6.87 -21.68
C GLY A 248 -29.17 -7.56 -22.94
N GLY A 249 -28.94 -8.87 -23.03
CA GLY A 249 -29.32 -9.71 -24.17
C GLY A 249 -28.19 -9.97 -25.17
N ASN A 250 -28.45 -10.89 -26.09
CA ASN A 250 -27.60 -11.18 -27.25
C ASN A 250 -28.32 -10.68 -28.50
N ILE A 251 -27.91 -9.53 -29.03
CA ILE A 251 -28.59 -8.81 -30.10
C ILE A 251 -27.74 -8.91 -31.37
N LYS A 252 -28.32 -9.43 -32.44
CA LYS A 252 -27.70 -9.56 -33.75
C LYS A 252 -28.57 -8.86 -34.78
N ALA A 253 -28.21 -7.61 -35.07
CA ALA A 253 -28.98 -6.70 -35.89
C ALA A 253 -28.35 -6.53 -37.28
N THR A 254 -29.03 -7.02 -38.31
CA THR A 254 -28.57 -6.97 -39.70
C THR A 254 -29.41 -5.99 -40.50
N GLY A 255 -28.75 -4.94 -40.98
CA GLY A 255 -29.22 -4.10 -42.07
C GLY A 255 -28.68 -4.61 -43.40
N THR A 256 -29.46 -4.40 -44.45
CA THR A 256 -29.17 -4.80 -45.83
C THR A 256 -28.67 -3.61 -46.66
N GLU A 257 -28.70 -3.67 -48.00
CA GLU A 257 -28.14 -2.68 -48.95
C GLU A 257 -28.09 -1.23 -48.43
N ARG A 258 -29.22 -0.69 -47.92
CA ARG A 258 -29.32 0.70 -47.44
C ARG A 258 -29.78 0.88 -45.99
N GLY A 259 -29.86 -0.21 -45.23
CA GLY A 259 -30.24 -0.19 -43.82
C GLY A 259 -29.02 -0.40 -42.92
N PRO A 260 -28.87 0.33 -41.80
CA PRO A 260 -27.89 -0.01 -40.80
C PRO A 260 -28.36 -1.22 -40.00
N GLY A 261 -27.43 -1.88 -39.30
CA GLY A 261 -27.80 -2.87 -38.27
C GLY A 261 -28.64 -2.20 -37.19
N ILE A 262 -28.11 -1.12 -36.62
CA ILE A 262 -28.81 -0.25 -35.67
C ILE A 262 -28.65 1.21 -36.10
N GLY A 263 -29.76 1.95 -36.30
CA GLY A 263 -29.72 3.40 -36.44
C GLY A 263 -30.66 4.03 -37.46
N GLY A 264 -30.21 5.10 -38.11
CA GLY A 264 -30.99 5.87 -39.08
C GLY A 264 -31.02 5.18 -40.44
N GLY A 265 -32.20 4.72 -40.86
CA GLY A 265 -32.42 4.19 -42.20
C GLY A 265 -32.17 5.22 -43.30
N TYR A 266 -32.12 4.79 -44.57
CA TYR A 266 -31.77 5.63 -45.72
C TYR A 266 -32.42 7.04 -45.66
N GLY A 267 -31.61 8.09 -45.55
CA GLY A 267 -32.06 9.48 -45.40
C GLY A 267 -32.68 9.82 -44.04
N SER A 268 -32.04 9.46 -42.92
CA SER A 268 -32.44 9.87 -41.56
C SER A 268 -31.28 9.89 -40.56
N ASP A 269 -31.30 10.85 -39.63
CA ASP A 269 -30.39 11.04 -38.49
C ASP A 269 -30.51 9.89 -37.46
N PHE A 270 -29.47 9.74 -36.63
CA PHE A 270 -29.47 8.89 -35.44
C PHE A 270 -28.87 9.65 -34.23
N ASP A 271 -29.64 9.75 -33.15
CA ASP A 271 -29.32 10.56 -31.96
C ASP A 271 -29.64 9.77 -30.68
N GLY A 272 -28.63 9.33 -29.94
CA GLY A 272 -28.82 8.57 -28.70
C GLY A 272 -28.86 7.06 -28.92
N LEU A 273 -27.71 6.41 -28.74
CA LEU A 273 -27.58 4.98 -28.52
C LEU A 273 -26.81 4.75 -27.22
N TYR A 274 -27.39 4.00 -26.30
CA TYR A 274 -26.84 3.77 -24.97
C TYR A 274 -26.76 2.26 -24.74
N ILE A 275 -25.57 1.68 -24.81
CA ILE A 275 -25.35 0.25 -24.57
C ILE A 275 -24.61 0.12 -23.24
N THR A 276 -25.22 -0.52 -22.25
CA THR A 276 -24.73 -0.61 -20.86
C THR A 276 -24.57 -2.06 -20.39
N GLY A 277 -24.82 -3.04 -21.25
CA GLY A 277 -24.77 -4.47 -20.93
C GLY A 277 -25.13 -5.35 -22.13
N GLY A 278 -24.75 -6.62 -22.07
CA GLY A 278 -25.04 -7.62 -23.11
C GLY A 278 -24.08 -7.59 -24.30
N LYS A 279 -24.41 -8.39 -25.32
CA LYS A 279 -23.62 -8.56 -26.55
C LYS A 279 -24.41 -8.05 -27.76
N VAL A 280 -23.83 -7.10 -28.49
CA VAL A 280 -24.47 -6.45 -29.65
C VAL A 280 -23.60 -6.63 -30.89
N GLU A 281 -24.06 -7.40 -31.86
CA GLU A 281 -23.48 -7.49 -33.20
C GLU A 281 -24.37 -6.74 -34.20
N ALA A 282 -23.84 -5.70 -34.84
CA ALA A 282 -24.60 -4.83 -35.75
C ALA A 282 -23.91 -4.74 -37.12
N ARG A 283 -24.59 -5.17 -38.17
CA ARG A 283 -24.07 -5.24 -39.56
C ARG A 283 -24.85 -4.33 -40.50
N GLY A 284 -24.17 -3.56 -41.34
CA GLY A 284 -24.76 -2.71 -42.38
C GLY A 284 -24.45 -3.19 -43.79
N GLY A 285 -25.14 -2.61 -44.79
CA GLY A 285 -24.92 -2.89 -46.21
C GLY A 285 -24.12 -1.82 -46.99
N ALA A 286 -24.15 -1.94 -48.32
CA ALA A 286 -23.39 -1.11 -49.28
C ALA A 286 -23.75 0.40 -49.33
N SER A 287 -24.56 0.88 -48.40
CA SER A 287 -24.94 2.30 -48.22
C SER A 287 -25.23 2.64 -46.76
N ALA A 288 -24.83 1.78 -45.82
CA ALA A 288 -25.17 1.90 -44.42
C ALA A 288 -24.07 1.37 -43.48
N PRO A 289 -23.82 2.05 -42.34
CA PRO A 289 -22.89 1.55 -41.33
C PRO A 289 -23.50 0.40 -40.51
N GLY A 290 -22.68 -0.33 -39.75
CA GLY A 290 -23.17 -1.31 -38.77
C GLY A 290 -24.05 -0.65 -37.70
N ILE A 291 -23.53 0.43 -37.11
CA ILE A 291 -24.21 1.34 -36.20
C ILE A 291 -24.09 2.76 -36.75
N GLY A 292 -25.21 3.43 -37.05
CA GLY A 292 -25.14 4.81 -37.52
C GLY A 292 -26.24 5.26 -38.47
N THR A 293 -25.89 6.14 -39.41
CA THR A 293 -26.81 6.70 -40.42
C THR A 293 -26.41 6.30 -41.84
N SER A 294 -27.38 5.76 -42.58
CA SER A 294 -27.25 5.44 -44.00
C SER A 294 -27.04 6.66 -44.91
N SER A 295 -26.73 6.39 -46.18
CA SER A 295 -26.88 7.35 -47.26
C SER A 295 -28.36 7.78 -47.44
N GLY A 296 -28.61 8.81 -48.24
CA GLY A 296 -29.89 9.49 -48.41
C GLY A 296 -29.82 10.52 -49.55
N GLN A 297 -30.85 11.36 -49.71
CA GLN A 297 -30.92 12.32 -50.81
C GLN A 297 -30.12 13.61 -50.54
N ASP A 298 -30.22 14.18 -49.34
CA ASP A 298 -29.76 15.55 -49.05
C ASP A 298 -28.29 15.66 -48.60
N GLY A 299 -27.64 14.52 -48.34
CA GLY A 299 -26.19 14.47 -48.10
C GLY A 299 -25.69 14.86 -46.70
N THR A 300 -26.58 15.07 -45.73
CA THR A 300 -26.25 15.77 -44.47
C THR A 300 -26.57 15.02 -43.16
N TYR A 301 -26.94 13.73 -43.22
CA TYR A 301 -27.46 12.98 -42.07
C TYR A 301 -26.37 12.53 -41.09
N LYS A 302 -26.66 12.61 -39.79
CA LYS A 302 -25.66 12.63 -38.70
C LYS A 302 -25.89 11.58 -37.63
N LEU A 303 -24.79 11.00 -37.17
CA LEU A 303 -24.73 10.18 -35.97
C LEU A 303 -24.32 11.03 -34.77
N LYS A 304 -25.12 10.98 -33.69
CA LYS A 304 -24.91 11.74 -32.46
C LYS A 304 -25.12 10.83 -31.25
N ASN A 305 -24.35 11.09 -30.18
CA ASN A 305 -24.61 10.57 -28.84
C ASN A 305 -24.68 9.04 -28.78
N VAL A 306 -23.61 8.37 -29.21
CA VAL A 306 -23.41 6.93 -28.98
C VAL A 306 -22.53 6.78 -27.73
N HIS A 307 -22.98 5.96 -26.79
CA HIS A 307 -22.29 5.69 -25.55
C HIS A 307 -22.34 4.19 -25.24
N ILE A 308 -21.18 3.61 -25.01
CA ILE A 308 -20.98 2.19 -24.71
C ILE A 308 -20.31 2.10 -23.33
N SER A 309 -20.94 1.44 -22.38
CA SER A 309 -20.45 1.27 -21.01
C SER A 309 -20.84 -0.11 -20.45
N GLY A 310 -20.57 -0.37 -19.16
CA GLY A 310 -20.84 -1.65 -18.50
C GLY A 310 -19.55 -2.42 -18.16
N GLY A 311 -19.68 -3.47 -17.36
CA GLY A 311 -18.55 -4.35 -16.99
C GLY A 311 -18.22 -5.45 -18.00
N ASP A 312 -19.22 -6.14 -18.55
CA ASP A 312 -19.06 -7.28 -19.48
C ASP A 312 -19.71 -7.03 -20.86
N THR A 313 -20.00 -5.76 -21.20
CA THR A 313 -20.58 -5.39 -22.48
C THR A 313 -19.63 -5.70 -23.64
N ILE A 314 -20.19 -6.23 -24.74
CA ILE A 314 -19.46 -6.46 -26.00
C ILE A 314 -20.27 -5.84 -27.15
N VAL A 315 -19.65 -4.95 -27.92
CA VAL A 315 -20.24 -4.35 -29.12
C VAL A 315 -19.35 -4.62 -30.32
N ILE A 316 -19.91 -5.20 -31.38
CA ILE A 316 -19.25 -5.51 -32.66
C ILE A 316 -20.05 -4.80 -33.75
N ALA A 317 -19.47 -3.78 -34.37
CA ALA A 317 -20.09 -2.99 -35.42
C ALA A 317 -19.33 -3.15 -36.73
N ILE A 318 -20.05 -3.50 -37.81
CA ILE A 318 -19.47 -3.94 -39.08
C ILE A 318 -20.21 -3.26 -40.24
N GLY A 319 -19.50 -2.48 -41.05
CA GLY A 319 -20.05 -1.88 -42.27
C GLY A 319 -19.90 -2.78 -43.49
N ASP A 320 -19.64 -2.18 -44.65
CA ASP A 320 -19.31 -2.87 -45.90
C ASP A 320 -17.92 -2.46 -46.43
N LYS A 321 -17.06 -3.46 -46.62
CA LYS A 321 -15.69 -3.33 -47.13
C LYS A 321 -15.67 -2.89 -48.60
N SER A 322 -16.69 -3.22 -49.40
CA SER A 322 -16.73 -2.90 -50.83
C SER A 322 -16.98 -1.42 -51.12
N THR A 323 -17.86 -0.79 -50.34
CA THR A 323 -18.23 0.63 -50.44
C THR A 323 -17.58 1.52 -49.39
N LYS A 324 -16.78 0.93 -48.47
CA LYS A 324 -16.13 1.61 -47.34
C LYS A 324 -17.12 2.20 -46.32
N MET A 325 -18.29 1.60 -46.17
CA MET A 325 -19.21 1.94 -45.08
C MET A 325 -18.59 1.50 -43.74
N PRO A 326 -18.69 2.30 -42.67
CA PRO A 326 -18.01 2.02 -41.42
C PRO A 326 -18.80 1.11 -40.47
N GLY A 327 -18.11 0.52 -39.49
CA GLY A 327 -18.71 -0.18 -38.36
C GLY A 327 -19.55 0.78 -37.55
N ILE A 328 -18.93 1.81 -36.94
CA ILE A 328 -19.63 2.94 -36.35
C ILE A 328 -19.36 4.22 -37.16
N GLY A 329 -20.41 4.94 -37.58
CA GLY A 329 -20.26 6.24 -38.23
C GLY A 329 -21.46 6.74 -39.03
N SER A 330 -21.19 7.51 -40.08
CA SER A 330 -22.18 7.97 -41.07
C SER A 330 -21.67 7.66 -42.47
N ALA A 331 -22.56 7.34 -43.40
CA ALA A 331 -22.25 7.23 -44.83
C ALA A 331 -21.64 8.52 -45.44
N TYR A 332 -21.74 9.65 -44.73
CA TYR A 332 -21.17 10.95 -45.09
C TYR A 332 -19.88 11.29 -44.34
N GLY A 333 -19.21 10.28 -43.77
CA GLY A 333 -17.91 10.39 -43.13
C GLY A 333 -17.91 11.11 -41.77
N ASN A 334 -16.73 11.14 -41.14
CA ASN A 334 -16.58 11.46 -39.72
C ASN A 334 -17.02 12.89 -39.33
N ALA A 335 -17.04 13.84 -40.27
CA ALA A 335 -17.54 15.20 -40.01
C ALA A 335 -19.05 15.25 -39.70
N ASN A 336 -19.79 14.17 -39.97
CA ASN A 336 -21.19 13.98 -39.63
C ASN A 336 -21.39 13.06 -38.42
N VAL A 337 -20.35 12.83 -37.62
CA VAL A 337 -20.37 11.98 -36.42
C VAL A 337 -19.89 12.78 -35.21
N SER A 338 -20.54 12.64 -34.06
CA SER A 338 -20.20 13.40 -32.85
C SER A 338 -20.64 12.70 -31.57
N ASN A 339 -19.84 12.83 -30.50
CA ASN A 339 -20.05 12.16 -29.19
C ASN A 339 -20.29 10.65 -29.35
N VAL A 340 -19.21 9.90 -29.64
CA VAL A 340 -19.21 8.43 -29.78
C VAL A 340 -18.14 7.89 -28.84
N THR A 341 -18.54 7.38 -27.68
CA THR A 341 -17.65 7.14 -26.53
C THR A 341 -17.80 5.75 -25.92
N ALA A 342 -16.71 5.25 -25.35
CA ALA A 342 -16.66 4.06 -24.49
C ALA A 342 -16.25 4.46 -23.06
N GLU A 343 -16.83 3.84 -22.02
CA GLU A 343 -16.53 4.15 -20.62
C GLU A 343 -16.78 2.90 -19.75
N PRO A 344 -15.75 2.26 -19.18
CA PRO A 344 -15.94 1.07 -18.35
C PRO A 344 -16.64 1.41 -17.03
N ASP A 345 -17.34 0.44 -16.46
CA ASP A 345 -17.85 0.56 -15.08
C ASP A 345 -16.69 0.61 -14.05
N PRO A 346 -16.88 1.21 -12.87
CA PRO A 346 -15.86 1.22 -11.82
C PRO A 346 -15.36 -0.19 -11.45
N GLY A 347 -14.04 -0.41 -11.52
CA GLY A 347 -13.43 -1.73 -11.32
C GLY A 347 -13.26 -2.55 -12.62
N TYR A 348 -13.62 -2.00 -13.77
CA TYR A 348 -13.39 -2.56 -15.10
C TYR A 348 -12.45 -1.67 -15.93
N GLN A 349 -12.03 -2.20 -17.07
CA GLN A 349 -11.17 -1.55 -18.07
C GLN A 349 -11.70 -1.88 -19.47
N GLY A 350 -11.52 -0.96 -20.41
CA GLY A 350 -12.06 -1.03 -21.76
C GLY A 350 -11.03 -1.28 -22.85
N TYR A 351 -11.49 -1.91 -23.92
CA TYR A 351 -10.70 -2.26 -25.09
C TYR A 351 -11.46 -1.87 -26.35
N ILE A 352 -10.78 -1.15 -27.26
CA ILE A 352 -11.30 -0.84 -28.59
C ILE A 352 -10.38 -1.48 -29.63
N GLN A 353 -10.97 -2.13 -30.62
CA GLN A 353 -10.29 -2.62 -31.81
C GLN A 353 -10.93 -2.00 -33.07
N ASP A 354 -10.13 -1.51 -34.01
CA ASP A 354 -10.58 -0.90 -35.28
C ASP A 354 -9.87 -1.51 -36.50
N GLY A 355 -10.50 -1.48 -37.68
CA GLY A 355 -9.93 -2.15 -38.86
C GLY A 355 -10.53 -1.81 -40.22
N THR A 356 -9.84 -2.27 -41.27
CA THR A 356 -10.31 -2.17 -42.66
C THR A 356 -11.01 -3.43 -43.17
N SER A 357 -10.90 -4.55 -42.43
CA SER A 357 -11.67 -5.77 -42.68
C SER A 357 -11.91 -6.61 -41.42
N LEU A 358 -12.46 -7.82 -41.58
CA LEU A 358 -12.53 -8.83 -40.51
C LEU A 358 -11.22 -9.63 -40.36
N GLU A 359 -10.20 -9.29 -41.16
CA GLU A 359 -8.89 -9.92 -41.19
C GLU A 359 -7.78 -8.90 -40.83
N ASP A 360 -7.96 -7.64 -41.26
CA ASP A 360 -7.10 -6.48 -41.02
C ASP A 360 -7.77 -5.54 -40.01
N TYR A 361 -7.51 -5.80 -38.73
CA TYR A 361 -7.90 -4.96 -37.60
C TYR A 361 -6.91 -5.10 -36.44
N SER A 362 -6.77 -4.07 -35.61
CA SER A 362 -5.82 -4.00 -34.48
C SER A 362 -6.52 -3.41 -33.24
N PHE A 363 -5.87 -3.47 -32.09
CA PHE A 363 -6.21 -2.63 -30.94
C PHE A 363 -5.98 -1.14 -31.26
N MET A 364 -6.74 -0.28 -30.59
CA MET A 364 -6.61 1.18 -30.68
C MET A 364 -5.59 1.67 -29.65
N GLU A 365 -4.74 2.62 -30.06
CA GLU A 365 -3.83 3.35 -29.15
C GLU A 365 -4.59 3.88 -27.92
N GLY A 366 -4.02 3.70 -26.72
CA GLY A 366 -4.71 3.97 -25.45
C GLY A 366 -5.55 2.81 -24.89
N THR A 367 -5.55 1.64 -25.53
CA THR A 367 -6.12 0.40 -24.96
C THR A 367 -5.07 -0.34 -24.12
N PRO A 368 -5.38 -0.83 -22.90
CA PRO A 368 -6.62 -0.65 -22.13
C PRO A 368 -6.80 0.76 -21.55
N PHE A 369 -8.06 1.21 -21.49
CA PHE A 369 -8.45 2.48 -20.87
C PHE A 369 -9.36 2.29 -19.65
N HIS A 370 -9.27 3.23 -18.71
CA HIS A 370 -10.02 3.23 -17.44
C HIS A 370 -11.03 4.37 -17.32
N GLU A 371 -10.95 5.36 -18.21
CA GLU A 371 -11.78 6.56 -18.23
C GLU A 371 -12.56 6.66 -19.55
N LYS A 372 -13.52 7.60 -19.59
CA LYS A 372 -14.31 7.90 -20.79
C LYS A 372 -13.40 8.22 -22.00
N THR A 373 -13.47 7.38 -23.02
CA THR A 373 -12.59 7.40 -24.19
C THR A 373 -13.42 7.58 -25.47
N ASP A 374 -12.98 8.47 -26.37
CA ASP A 374 -13.59 8.64 -27.69
C ASP A 374 -13.29 7.43 -28.59
N ILE A 375 -14.30 6.89 -29.27
CA ILE A 375 -14.15 5.76 -30.18
C ILE A 375 -13.77 6.27 -31.58
N ARG A 376 -12.75 5.68 -32.19
CA ARG A 376 -12.31 5.99 -33.56
C ARG A 376 -13.30 5.49 -34.63
N VAL A 377 -14.26 6.35 -34.95
CA VAL A 377 -15.29 6.11 -36.00
C VAL A 377 -14.74 6.16 -37.43
N GLY A 378 -15.51 5.62 -38.39
CA GLY A 378 -15.18 5.69 -39.82
C GLY A 378 -14.36 4.53 -40.39
N ARG A 379 -14.01 3.55 -39.53
CA ARG A 379 -13.37 2.28 -39.91
C ARG A 379 -14.42 1.23 -40.28
N PHE A 380 -14.11 0.28 -41.16
CA PHE A 380 -15.05 -0.79 -41.57
C PHE A 380 -15.48 -1.66 -40.37
N TYR A 381 -14.52 -1.96 -39.50
CA TYR A 381 -14.72 -2.75 -38.30
C TYR A 381 -14.52 -1.88 -37.06
N THR A 382 -15.36 -2.07 -36.05
CA THR A 382 -15.18 -1.52 -34.71
C THR A 382 -15.69 -2.54 -33.69
N LYS A 383 -14.84 -2.94 -32.76
CA LYS A 383 -15.20 -3.76 -31.61
C LYS A 383 -14.88 -2.99 -30.33
N VAL A 384 -15.82 -2.96 -29.40
CA VAL A 384 -15.66 -2.40 -28.06
C VAL A 384 -16.02 -3.50 -27.08
N TYR A 385 -15.16 -3.76 -26.09
CA TYR A 385 -15.51 -4.64 -24.99
C TYR A 385 -14.88 -4.18 -23.68
N PHE A 386 -15.48 -4.56 -22.57
CA PHE A 386 -14.95 -4.32 -21.22
C PHE A 386 -14.58 -5.63 -20.56
N GLY A 387 -13.66 -5.57 -19.61
CA GLY A 387 -13.29 -6.68 -18.74
C GLY A 387 -12.80 -6.15 -17.38
N PRO A 388 -12.76 -6.98 -16.32
CA PRO A 388 -12.32 -6.54 -15.00
C PRO A 388 -10.93 -5.89 -15.00
N PHE A 389 -10.72 -4.87 -14.17
CA PHE A 389 -9.44 -4.16 -14.02
C PHE A 389 -8.30 -5.13 -13.67
N ARG A 390 -7.13 -4.94 -14.28
CA ARG A 390 -5.92 -5.72 -14.00
C ARG A 390 -4.70 -4.82 -13.94
N ASP A 391 -3.82 -5.08 -12.98
CA ASP A 391 -2.57 -4.33 -12.81
C ASP A 391 -1.68 -4.38 -14.06
N VAL A 392 -1.61 -5.55 -14.69
CA VAL A 392 -0.88 -5.77 -15.94
C VAL A 392 -1.80 -6.41 -16.98
N ASN A 393 -1.61 -5.98 -18.23
CA ASN A 393 -2.34 -6.47 -19.38
C ASN A 393 -1.36 -6.82 -20.51
N GLY A 394 -1.56 -7.98 -21.12
CA GLY A 394 -1.05 -8.32 -22.44
C GLY A 394 -2.16 -8.17 -23.47
N ILE A 395 -1.86 -7.50 -24.58
CA ILE A 395 -2.68 -7.49 -25.78
C ILE A 395 -1.78 -7.89 -26.95
N GLU A 396 -2.32 -8.66 -27.89
CA GLU A 396 -1.58 -9.10 -29.09
C GLU A 396 -2.41 -8.80 -30.34
N ASP A 397 -1.79 -8.08 -31.28
CA ASP A 397 -2.43 -7.61 -32.49
C ASP A 397 -2.51 -8.70 -33.57
N ASP A 398 -1.64 -9.72 -33.55
CA ASP A 398 -1.76 -10.85 -34.48
C ASP A 398 -2.92 -11.79 -34.10
N THR A 399 -3.04 -12.14 -32.81
CA THR A 399 -4.08 -13.05 -32.28
C THR A 399 -5.41 -12.35 -31.96
N LYS A 400 -5.41 -11.00 -31.87
CA LYS A 400 -6.52 -10.14 -31.43
C LYS A 400 -6.94 -10.36 -29.96
N GLU A 401 -6.13 -11.07 -29.19
CA GLU A 401 -6.43 -11.51 -27.82
C GLU A 401 -6.02 -10.48 -26.77
N GLN A 402 -6.59 -10.67 -25.57
CA GLN A 402 -6.19 -9.99 -24.35
C GLN A 402 -6.00 -11.00 -23.21
N ILE A 403 -5.03 -10.75 -22.34
CA ILE A 403 -4.85 -11.40 -21.04
C ILE A 403 -4.49 -10.34 -19.99
N GLY A 404 -4.88 -10.52 -18.74
CA GLY A 404 -4.55 -9.60 -17.66
C GLY A 404 -4.65 -10.26 -16.30
N ALA A 405 -3.77 -9.85 -15.40
CA ALA A 405 -3.59 -10.42 -14.08
C ALA A 405 -3.12 -9.35 -13.08
N ASN A 406 -3.22 -9.65 -11.79
CA ASN A 406 -2.85 -8.76 -10.68
C ASN A 406 -1.57 -9.26 -9.99
N HIS A 407 -0.75 -8.33 -9.49
CA HIS A 407 0.37 -8.63 -8.60
C HIS A 407 -0.11 -9.28 -7.30
N VAL A 408 0.72 -10.11 -6.66
CA VAL A 408 0.42 -10.79 -5.39
C VAL A 408 1.31 -10.23 -4.29
N ILE A 409 0.80 -10.09 -3.07
CA ILE A 409 1.56 -9.67 -1.89
C ILE A 409 1.50 -10.79 -0.86
N SER A 410 2.66 -11.18 -0.31
CA SER A 410 2.74 -12.27 0.66
C SER A 410 3.93 -12.11 1.60
N LYS A 411 3.75 -12.49 2.87
CA LYS A 411 4.86 -12.65 3.82
C LYS A 411 5.88 -13.68 3.31
N SER A 412 7.17 -13.43 3.45
CA SER A 412 8.22 -14.44 3.22
C SER A 412 8.27 -15.44 4.38
N GLY A 413 8.65 -16.68 4.09
CA GLY A 413 8.30 -17.82 4.94
C GLY A 413 6.86 -18.28 4.73
N GLY A 414 6.49 -19.38 5.38
CA GLY A 414 5.14 -19.97 5.27
C GLY A 414 5.03 -21.01 4.16
N LYS A 415 3.82 -21.17 3.60
CA LYS A 415 3.51 -22.24 2.63
C LYS A 415 3.89 -21.86 1.20
N PRO A 416 4.46 -22.77 0.38
CA PRO A 416 4.63 -22.52 -1.05
C PRO A 416 3.28 -22.40 -1.75
N PHE A 417 3.22 -21.59 -2.80
CA PHE A 417 2.05 -21.44 -3.67
C PHE A 417 1.88 -22.65 -4.59
N THR A 418 0.62 -22.98 -4.90
CA THR A 418 0.27 -23.79 -6.08
C THR A 418 -0.10 -22.86 -7.24
N GLU A 419 0.01 -23.36 -8.48
CA GLU A 419 -0.48 -22.66 -9.67
C GLU A 419 -1.98 -22.31 -9.52
N GLU A 420 -2.81 -23.26 -9.09
CA GLU A 420 -4.24 -23.03 -8.81
C GLU A 420 -4.47 -21.87 -7.82
N LEU A 421 -3.73 -21.79 -6.71
CA LEU A 421 -3.86 -20.70 -5.74
C LEU A 421 -3.41 -19.36 -6.35
N LEU A 422 -2.39 -19.35 -7.21
CA LEU A 422 -1.95 -18.14 -7.91
C LEU A 422 -2.97 -17.67 -8.96
N HIS A 423 -3.69 -18.56 -9.65
CA HIS A 423 -4.82 -18.13 -10.52
C HIS A 423 -5.87 -17.35 -9.71
N HIS A 424 -6.17 -17.77 -8.48
CA HIS A 424 -7.13 -17.10 -7.60
C HIS A 424 -6.58 -15.80 -7.00
N LEU A 425 -5.31 -15.75 -6.58
CA LEU A 425 -4.66 -14.56 -6.03
C LEU A 425 -4.43 -13.47 -7.07
N THR A 426 -4.02 -13.84 -8.28
CA THR A 426 -3.77 -12.92 -9.41
C THR A 426 -5.05 -12.57 -10.18
N LYS A 427 -6.12 -13.35 -10.00
CA LYS A 427 -7.37 -13.27 -10.77
C LYS A 427 -7.13 -13.27 -12.29
N VAL A 428 -6.19 -14.08 -12.78
CA VAL A 428 -5.84 -14.13 -14.22
C VAL A 428 -7.08 -14.36 -15.07
N THR A 429 -7.27 -13.51 -16.08
CA THR A 429 -8.42 -13.51 -16.99
C THR A 429 -7.97 -13.04 -18.37
N GLY A 430 -8.63 -13.49 -19.42
CA GLY A 430 -8.36 -13.01 -20.77
C GLY A 430 -9.59 -13.13 -21.66
N LYS A 431 -9.53 -12.49 -22.83
CA LYS A 431 -10.56 -12.59 -23.88
C LYS A 431 -9.97 -13.06 -25.20
N GLN A 432 -10.70 -13.98 -25.82
CA GLN A 432 -10.47 -14.50 -27.16
C GLN A 432 -10.77 -13.42 -28.22
N GLU A 433 -10.36 -13.65 -29.47
CA GLU A 433 -10.69 -12.78 -30.62
C GLU A 433 -12.15 -12.31 -30.62
N ASN A 434 -13.10 -13.22 -30.37
CA ASN A 434 -14.54 -12.93 -30.45
C ASN A 434 -15.09 -12.10 -29.25
N GLY A 435 -14.24 -11.64 -28.33
CA GLY A 435 -14.58 -10.90 -27.11
C GLY A 435 -15.10 -11.74 -25.95
N THR A 436 -15.27 -13.06 -26.13
CA THR A 436 -15.66 -13.98 -25.05
C THR A 436 -14.45 -14.35 -24.20
N ASN A 437 -14.69 -14.67 -22.92
CA ASN A 437 -13.63 -14.96 -21.97
C ASN A 437 -12.91 -16.28 -22.32
N PHE A 438 -11.62 -16.38 -22.00
CA PHE A 438 -10.95 -17.67 -21.92
C PHE A 438 -11.45 -18.47 -20.70
N PRO A 439 -11.62 -19.79 -20.81
CA PRO A 439 -11.75 -20.66 -19.63
C PRO A 439 -10.49 -20.53 -18.75
N PRO A 440 -10.60 -20.44 -17.41
CA PRO A 440 -9.44 -20.21 -16.53
C PRO A 440 -8.33 -21.26 -16.64
N GLU A 441 -8.68 -22.50 -17.01
CA GLU A 441 -7.75 -23.60 -17.23
C GLU A 441 -6.91 -23.47 -18.52
N GLN A 442 -7.21 -22.50 -19.38
CA GLN A 442 -6.45 -22.19 -20.60
C GLN A 442 -5.42 -21.06 -20.42
N LEU A 443 -5.41 -20.40 -19.25
CA LEU A 443 -4.54 -19.28 -18.93
C LEU A 443 -3.38 -19.72 -18.02
N THR A 444 -2.51 -20.60 -18.53
CA THR A 444 -1.47 -21.26 -17.73
C THR A 444 -0.26 -20.37 -17.47
N LEU A 445 0.61 -20.80 -16.57
CA LEU A 445 1.96 -20.23 -16.48
C LEU A 445 2.75 -20.47 -17.77
N ALA A 446 3.55 -19.47 -18.16
CA ALA A 446 4.39 -19.49 -19.36
C ALA A 446 5.77 -20.11 -19.10
N ASP A 447 6.25 -20.06 -17.86
CA ASP A 447 7.46 -20.74 -17.39
C ASP A 447 7.25 -21.21 -15.95
N LEU A 448 7.32 -22.53 -15.71
CA LEU A 448 7.15 -23.10 -14.37
C LEU A 448 8.35 -22.81 -13.45
N SER A 449 9.51 -22.46 -14.00
CA SER A 449 10.71 -22.14 -13.20
C SER A 449 10.60 -20.78 -12.47
N GLU A 450 9.72 -19.88 -12.94
CA GLU A 450 9.33 -18.68 -12.19
C GLU A 450 8.67 -19.08 -10.85
N LEU A 451 7.69 -20.00 -10.91
CA LEU A 451 7.00 -20.53 -9.71
C LEU A 451 7.93 -21.32 -8.80
N GLU A 452 8.83 -22.14 -9.35
CA GLU A 452 9.85 -22.83 -8.56
C GLU A 452 10.79 -21.84 -7.84
N THR A 453 11.18 -20.75 -8.51
CA THR A 453 12.03 -19.69 -7.94
C THR A 453 11.31 -18.93 -6.83
N ILE A 454 10.05 -18.50 -7.06
CA ILE A 454 9.20 -17.85 -6.05
C ILE A 454 9.05 -18.74 -4.81
N ASN A 455 8.76 -20.02 -4.99
CA ASN A 455 8.58 -20.96 -3.90
C ASN A 455 9.90 -21.26 -3.17
N ALA A 456 11.04 -21.33 -3.87
CA ALA A 456 12.35 -21.48 -3.26
C ALA A 456 12.74 -20.25 -2.41
N ALA A 457 12.44 -19.03 -2.87
CA ALA A 457 12.65 -17.81 -2.10
C ALA A 457 11.72 -17.77 -0.87
N LYS A 458 10.42 -17.92 -1.08
CA LYS A 458 9.40 -17.87 -0.02
C LYS A 458 9.65 -18.90 1.07
N THR A 459 10.01 -20.15 0.73
CA THR A 459 10.23 -21.20 1.75
C THR A 459 11.49 -21.01 2.59
N LYS A 460 12.47 -20.21 2.15
CA LYS A 460 13.63 -19.80 2.96
C LYS A 460 13.39 -18.56 3.81
N GLY A 461 12.41 -17.73 3.47
CA GLY A 461 12.23 -16.39 4.03
C GLY A 461 12.85 -15.25 3.21
N GLU A 462 13.35 -15.52 2.00
CA GLU A 462 13.90 -14.48 1.11
C GLU A 462 12.78 -13.51 0.68
N ILE A 463 13.01 -12.20 0.87
CA ILE A 463 12.12 -11.12 0.40
C ILE A 463 12.51 -10.69 -1.03
N GLY A 464 11.60 -10.03 -1.74
CA GLY A 464 11.88 -9.48 -3.08
C GLY A 464 10.67 -9.43 -4.01
N ASP A 465 10.95 -9.05 -5.25
CA ASP A 465 9.96 -8.76 -6.30
C ASP A 465 10.18 -9.73 -7.47
N PHE A 466 9.37 -10.79 -7.52
CA PHE A 466 9.60 -11.92 -8.43
C PHE A 466 8.61 -11.90 -9.60
N PRO A 467 9.06 -12.04 -10.86
CA PRO A 467 8.16 -12.13 -12.01
C PRO A 467 7.38 -13.46 -12.00
N LEU A 468 6.14 -13.41 -12.48
CA LEU A 468 5.32 -14.59 -12.78
C LEU A 468 4.50 -14.31 -14.04
N THR A 469 4.70 -15.11 -15.08
CA THR A 469 4.19 -14.85 -16.42
C THR A 469 3.08 -15.84 -16.79
N TYR A 470 1.90 -15.31 -17.12
CA TYR A 470 0.80 -16.08 -17.68
C TYR A 470 0.80 -16.01 -19.22
N THR A 471 0.24 -17.02 -19.87
CA THR A 471 0.05 -17.08 -21.33
C THR A 471 -1.36 -17.57 -21.70
N THR A 472 -1.89 -17.07 -22.81
CA THR A 472 -3.02 -17.70 -23.52
C THR A 472 -2.52 -18.92 -24.33
N PRO A 473 -3.41 -19.79 -24.84
CA PRO A 473 -3.02 -20.91 -25.70
C PRO A 473 -2.31 -20.50 -27.01
N ASN A 474 -2.53 -19.26 -27.48
CA ASN A 474 -1.91 -18.73 -28.70
C ASN A 474 -0.67 -17.85 -28.42
N GLY A 475 -0.22 -17.75 -27.15
CA GLY A 475 1.06 -17.14 -26.79
C GLY A 475 1.00 -15.67 -26.32
N THR A 476 -0.19 -15.09 -26.17
CA THR A 476 -0.39 -13.73 -25.63
C THR A 476 -0.07 -13.74 -24.12
N LYS A 477 0.82 -12.86 -23.63
CA LYS A 477 1.39 -12.94 -22.27
C LYS A 477 1.14 -11.72 -21.39
N ALA A 478 1.02 -11.94 -20.08
CA ALA A 478 1.12 -10.90 -19.05
C ALA A 478 1.99 -11.38 -17.87
N THR A 479 2.96 -10.55 -17.47
CA THR A 479 3.87 -10.83 -16.34
C THR A 479 3.47 -9.99 -15.13
N VAL A 480 2.97 -10.64 -14.08
CA VAL A 480 2.73 -10.02 -12.77
C VAL A 480 4.01 -10.04 -11.93
N THR A 481 3.92 -9.46 -10.73
CA THR A 481 4.96 -9.56 -9.69
C THR A 481 4.38 -10.24 -8.46
N VAL A 482 5.12 -11.18 -7.89
CA VAL A 482 4.87 -11.70 -6.54
C VAL A 482 5.82 -10.97 -5.59
N TYR A 483 5.24 -10.06 -4.80
CA TYR A 483 5.92 -9.30 -3.77
C TYR A 483 6.04 -10.15 -2.51
N LEU A 484 7.23 -10.70 -2.26
CA LEU A 484 7.57 -11.30 -0.98
C LEU A 484 8.07 -10.20 -0.04
N ARG A 485 7.46 -10.08 1.14
CA ARG A 485 7.73 -9.03 2.13
C ARG A 485 8.00 -9.61 3.52
N ASN A 486 8.80 -8.92 4.33
CA ASN A 486 9.29 -9.49 5.60
C ASN A 486 8.14 -9.84 6.57
N ASP A 487 7.15 -8.96 6.68
CA ASP A 487 5.92 -9.24 7.43
C ASP A 487 4.65 -8.94 6.60
N GLY A 488 3.51 -9.44 7.07
CA GLY A 488 2.22 -9.42 6.37
C GLY A 488 1.45 -10.75 6.49
N GLU A 489 0.44 -10.91 5.64
CA GLU A 489 -0.34 -12.17 5.55
C GLU A 489 0.38 -13.24 4.68
N ASP A 490 0.36 -14.51 5.13
CA ASP A 490 0.81 -15.63 4.31
C ASP A 490 -0.26 -16.00 3.26
N ALA A 491 -0.29 -15.25 2.16
CA ALA A 491 -1.14 -15.55 1.00
C ALA A 491 -0.97 -16.98 0.44
N GLY A 492 0.19 -17.63 0.64
CA GLY A 492 0.40 -19.05 0.28
C GLY A 492 -0.37 -20.02 1.17
N GLY A 493 -0.90 -19.55 2.30
CA GLY A 493 -1.76 -20.28 3.21
C GLY A 493 -3.25 -19.98 3.13
N PHE A 494 -3.69 -19.14 2.19
CA PHE A 494 -5.09 -18.78 2.00
C PHE A 494 -5.94 -19.95 1.48
N ASP A 495 -7.26 -19.84 1.71
CA ASP A 495 -8.26 -20.66 1.05
C ASP A 495 -8.55 -20.05 -0.33
N LYS A 496 -8.42 -20.84 -1.40
CA LYS A 496 -8.65 -20.38 -2.79
C LYS A 496 -10.10 -19.92 -3.01
N GLU A 497 -11.05 -20.52 -2.30
CA GLU A 497 -12.48 -20.18 -2.37
C GLU A 497 -12.81 -18.88 -1.60
N ASN A 498 -11.89 -18.41 -0.75
CA ASN A 498 -12.07 -17.23 0.09
C ASN A 498 -10.75 -16.47 0.31
N ILE A 499 -10.19 -15.97 -0.79
CA ILE A 499 -9.08 -15.02 -0.77
C ILE A 499 -9.43 -13.81 0.11
N LYS A 500 -8.49 -13.42 0.98
CA LYS A 500 -8.58 -12.23 1.83
C LYS A 500 -7.92 -11.01 1.15
N GLU A 501 -8.12 -9.84 1.73
CA GLU A 501 -7.17 -8.73 1.69
C GLU A 501 -5.72 -9.21 1.91
N GLN A 502 -4.78 -8.57 1.21
CA GLN A 502 -3.34 -8.80 1.35
C GLN A 502 -2.68 -7.51 1.82
N ILE A 503 -1.78 -7.58 2.80
CA ILE A 503 -0.95 -6.47 3.24
C ILE A 503 0.44 -7.02 3.59
N GLY A 504 1.49 -6.26 3.28
CA GLY A 504 2.86 -6.65 3.59
C GLY A 504 3.84 -5.48 3.51
N ALA A 505 4.93 -5.56 4.28
CA ALA A 505 5.96 -4.54 4.38
C ALA A 505 7.30 -5.17 4.80
N ASN A 506 8.39 -4.42 4.60
CA ASN A 506 9.76 -4.82 4.92
C ASN A 506 10.29 -4.12 6.18
N ASP A 507 11.10 -4.84 6.95
CA ASP A 507 11.99 -4.25 7.95
C ASP A 507 13.07 -3.44 7.24
N PHE A 508 13.51 -2.32 7.82
CA PHE A 508 14.56 -1.50 7.23
C PHE A 508 15.49 -0.89 8.28
N THR A 509 16.75 -0.71 7.89
CA THR A 509 17.77 -0.02 8.69
C THR A 509 18.03 1.37 8.11
N LYS A 510 18.17 2.40 8.97
CA LYS A 510 18.57 3.74 8.53
C LYS A 510 19.39 4.48 9.58
N GLU A 511 20.31 5.31 9.11
CA GLU A 511 21.10 6.18 9.98
C GLU A 511 20.23 7.23 10.70
N THR A 512 20.64 7.52 11.93
CA THR A 512 20.15 8.62 12.77
C THR A 512 20.70 9.96 12.27
N GLY A 513 20.42 11.04 13.00
CA GLY A 513 20.78 12.41 12.61
C GLY A 513 19.88 12.97 11.51
N GLY A 514 20.07 14.25 11.21
CA GLY A 514 19.32 15.00 10.20
C GLY A 514 17.85 15.28 10.58
N SER A 515 17.04 15.57 9.57
CA SER A 515 15.60 15.79 9.72
C SER A 515 14.87 14.53 10.21
N PRO A 516 13.72 14.66 10.92
CA PRO A 516 12.80 13.54 11.11
C PRO A 516 12.27 13.05 9.75
N PHE A 517 11.89 11.78 9.68
CA PHE A 517 11.12 11.21 8.57
C PHE A 517 9.73 11.85 8.48
N THR A 518 9.24 12.04 7.27
CA THR A 518 7.80 12.18 6.97
C THR A 518 7.12 10.79 6.97
N GLU A 519 5.79 10.77 6.92
CA GLU A 519 5.07 9.49 6.73
C GLU A 519 5.34 8.90 5.33
N GLU A 520 5.56 9.74 4.32
CA GLU A 520 5.88 9.34 2.94
C GLU A 520 7.25 8.64 2.90
N ASP A 521 8.29 9.24 3.51
CA ASP A 521 9.61 8.63 3.66
C ASP A 521 9.53 7.22 4.26
N ILE A 522 8.77 7.07 5.35
CA ILE A 522 8.76 5.83 6.13
C ILE A 522 7.93 4.73 5.46
N LYS A 523 6.82 5.10 4.79
CA LYS A 523 6.05 4.19 3.91
C LYS A 523 6.89 3.67 2.75
N HIS A 524 7.71 4.53 2.13
CA HIS A 524 8.63 4.12 1.07
C HIS A 524 9.76 3.21 1.58
N LEU A 525 10.39 3.56 2.72
CA LEU A 525 11.47 2.76 3.31
C LEU A 525 11.02 1.36 3.75
N GLY A 526 9.79 1.22 4.25
CA GLY A 526 9.20 -0.08 4.57
C GLY A 526 8.54 -0.79 3.38
N GLU A 527 8.61 -0.23 2.16
CA GLU A 527 7.96 -0.77 0.96
C GLU A 527 6.53 -1.29 1.18
N VAL A 528 5.70 -0.56 1.92
CA VAL A 528 4.36 -1.04 2.28
C VAL A 528 3.49 -1.19 1.03
N LYS A 529 2.89 -2.38 0.88
CA LYS A 529 1.96 -2.72 -0.22
C LYS A 529 0.71 -3.38 0.35
N GLY A 530 -0.42 -3.16 -0.30
CA GLY A 530 -1.65 -3.87 0.02
C GLY A 530 -2.63 -3.95 -1.14
N LYS A 531 -3.54 -4.93 -1.03
CA LYS A 531 -4.61 -5.21 -1.99
C LYS A 531 -5.91 -5.51 -1.26
N GLY A 532 -7.01 -4.94 -1.75
CA GLY A 532 -8.35 -5.31 -1.36
C GLY A 532 -8.68 -6.76 -1.77
N LYS A 533 -9.68 -7.38 -1.14
CA LYS A 533 -10.19 -8.72 -1.54
C LYS A 533 -10.50 -8.84 -3.03
N GLU A 534 -10.91 -7.74 -3.68
CA GLU A 534 -11.18 -7.77 -5.12
C GLU A 534 -9.95 -7.76 -6.04
N GLY A 535 -8.74 -7.63 -5.48
CA GLY A 535 -7.49 -7.54 -6.22
C GLY A 535 -7.09 -6.12 -6.61
N SER A 536 -7.86 -5.12 -6.23
CA SER A 536 -7.51 -3.70 -6.39
C SER A 536 -6.36 -3.31 -5.47
N ASN A 537 -5.40 -2.52 -5.97
CA ASN A 537 -4.36 -1.92 -5.14
C ASN A 537 -4.94 -0.96 -4.09
N ILE A 538 -4.23 -0.81 -2.99
CA ILE A 538 -4.42 0.25 -1.98
C ILE A 538 -3.34 1.31 -2.27
N SER A 539 -3.69 2.60 -2.33
CA SER A 539 -2.69 3.65 -2.59
C SER A 539 -1.71 3.77 -1.44
N LEU A 540 -0.49 4.27 -1.70
CA LEU A 540 0.47 4.57 -0.64
C LEU A 540 -0.10 5.63 0.33
N ASP A 541 -0.95 6.52 -0.17
CA ASP A 541 -1.67 7.53 0.61
C ASP A 541 -2.73 6.93 1.55
N ASP A 542 -3.38 5.84 1.16
CA ASP A 542 -4.45 5.18 1.92
C ASP A 542 -3.95 4.41 3.15
N PHE A 543 -2.64 4.23 3.29
CA PHE A 543 -2.02 3.69 4.50
C PHE A 543 -1.83 4.79 5.56
N SER A 544 -2.05 4.41 6.80
CA SER A 544 -1.71 5.20 7.99
C SER A 544 -0.57 4.53 8.76
N VAL A 545 0.26 5.32 9.45
CA VAL A 545 1.26 4.82 10.41
C VAL A 545 0.80 5.03 11.85
N ASP A 546 1.17 4.12 12.75
CA ASP A 546 0.97 4.31 14.18
C ASP A 546 1.77 5.52 14.68
N GLN A 547 1.06 6.51 15.19
CA GLN A 547 1.61 7.82 15.53
C GLN A 547 2.47 7.82 16.81
N GLU A 548 2.26 6.86 17.73
CA GLU A 548 3.08 6.76 18.94
C GLU A 548 4.42 6.09 18.61
N GLN A 549 4.38 5.01 17.83
CA GLN A 549 5.56 4.34 17.28
C GLN A 549 6.38 5.29 16.40
N PHE A 550 5.75 5.95 15.43
CA PHE A 550 6.39 6.87 14.49
C PHE A 550 7.04 8.07 15.19
N LYS A 551 6.36 8.67 16.18
CA LYS A 551 6.91 9.76 16.99
C LYS A 551 8.15 9.31 17.78
N LYS A 552 8.11 8.12 18.39
CA LYS A 552 9.25 7.55 19.14
C LYS A 552 10.47 7.31 18.24
N ILE A 553 10.26 6.81 17.01
CA ILE A 553 11.32 6.64 15.99
C ILE A 553 11.94 8.00 15.65
N ASN A 554 11.11 9.00 15.32
CA ASN A 554 11.59 10.33 14.95
C ASN A 554 12.30 11.06 16.09
N GLU A 555 11.88 10.86 17.35
CA GLU A 555 12.61 11.35 18.53
C GLU A 555 14.00 10.74 18.66
N HIS A 556 14.20 9.45 18.36
CA HIS A 556 15.53 8.82 18.41
C HIS A 556 16.40 9.22 17.22
N LYS A 557 15.82 9.27 16.01
CA LYS A 557 16.52 9.74 14.81
C LYS A 557 17.07 11.15 14.99
N THR A 558 16.25 12.10 15.42
CA THR A 558 16.66 13.50 15.63
C THR A 558 17.59 13.71 16.84
N GLN A 559 17.72 12.71 17.72
CA GLN A 559 18.66 12.70 18.84
C GLN A 559 19.98 11.96 18.55
N GLY A 560 20.19 11.44 17.33
CA GLY A 560 21.42 10.70 16.97
C GLY A 560 21.54 9.29 17.59
N LYS A 561 20.44 8.73 18.11
CA LYS A 561 20.43 7.52 18.96
C LYS A 561 20.02 6.27 18.20
N ALA A 562 20.85 5.23 18.24
CA ALA A 562 20.50 3.91 17.75
C ALA A 562 19.35 3.26 18.56
N GLY A 563 18.69 2.30 17.93
CA GLY A 563 17.70 1.43 18.57
C GLY A 563 16.81 0.71 17.57
N GLU A 564 16.11 -0.31 18.03
CA GLU A 564 15.12 -1.04 17.24
C GLU A 564 13.71 -0.69 17.71
N PHE A 565 12.80 -0.47 16.77
CA PHE A 565 11.45 0.01 17.01
C PHE A 565 10.45 -0.72 16.12
N GLU A 566 9.35 -1.20 16.70
CA GLU A 566 8.21 -1.64 15.90
C GLU A 566 7.53 -0.43 15.24
N LEU A 567 7.16 -0.57 13.96
CA LEU A 567 6.31 0.38 13.24
C LEU A 567 5.17 -0.36 12.56
N THR A 568 3.94 0.07 12.84
CA THR A 568 2.72 -0.55 12.32
C THR A 568 2.08 0.33 11.26
N TYR A 569 1.94 -0.22 10.06
CA TYR A 569 1.10 0.34 9.00
C TYR A 569 -0.34 -0.18 9.15
N SER A 570 -1.34 0.60 8.75
CA SER A 570 -2.75 0.18 8.74
C SER A 570 -3.48 0.76 7.53
N ASP A 571 -4.25 -0.06 6.82
CA ASP A 571 -5.12 0.42 5.73
C ASP A 571 -6.44 1.02 6.26
N ALA A 572 -7.22 1.64 5.37
CA ALA A 572 -8.52 2.23 5.69
C ALA A 572 -9.61 1.23 6.16
N LYS A 573 -9.37 -0.09 6.03
CA LYS A 573 -10.24 -1.17 6.57
C LYS A 573 -9.79 -1.64 7.96
N GLY A 574 -8.59 -1.26 8.40
CA GLY A 574 -7.98 -1.70 9.66
C GLY A 574 -7.13 -2.97 9.55
N ASN A 575 -6.81 -3.45 8.34
CA ASN A 575 -5.78 -4.48 8.14
C ASN A 575 -4.41 -3.89 8.48
N LYS A 576 -3.53 -4.69 9.10
CA LYS A 576 -2.26 -4.20 9.66
C LYS A 576 -1.07 -5.06 9.27
N VAL A 577 0.09 -4.42 9.19
CA VAL A 577 1.40 -5.07 9.17
C VAL A 577 2.36 -4.27 10.06
N THR A 578 3.16 -4.97 10.86
CA THR A 578 4.17 -4.37 11.74
C THR A 578 5.56 -4.82 11.26
N VAL A 579 6.50 -3.90 11.19
CA VAL A 579 7.90 -4.13 10.77
C VAL A 579 8.88 -3.62 11.81
N THR A 580 10.11 -4.11 11.77
CA THR A 580 11.22 -3.56 12.55
C THR A 580 11.88 -2.38 11.82
N VAL A 581 12.01 -1.27 12.52
CA VAL A 581 12.78 -0.09 12.10
C VAL A 581 14.04 -0.02 12.96
N THR A 582 15.18 -0.32 12.35
CA THR A 582 16.48 -0.27 13.03
C THR A 582 17.16 1.06 12.74
N LEU A 583 17.28 1.91 13.76
CA LEU A 583 18.05 3.14 13.70
C LEU A 583 19.52 2.85 14.03
N ALA A 584 20.42 3.21 13.11
CA ALA A 584 21.86 3.15 13.30
C ALA A 584 22.39 4.50 13.83
N GLY A 585 23.03 4.47 14.99
CA GLY A 585 23.54 5.66 15.68
C GLY A 585 24.76 6.29 15.00
N GLU A 586 24.97 7.59 15.20
CA GLU A 586 25.96 8.38 14.46
C GLU A 586 27.40 7.82 14.54
N TYR A 587 28.15 7.98 13.45
CA TYR A 587 29.52 7.49 13.30
C TYR A 587 30.54 8.61 13.58
N ASP A 588 31.47 8.36 14.50
CA ASP A 588 32.46 9.37 14.95
C ASP A 588 33.45 9.80 13.86
N ALA A 589 33.70 8.94 12.87
CA ALA A 589 34.47 9.27 11.68
C ALA A 589 33.83 8.63 10.43
N ILE A 590 33.77 9.41 9.35
CA ILE A 590 33.26 9.01 8.04
C ILE A 590 34.25 9.54 7.00
N THR A 591 34.57 8.76 5.98
CA THR A 591 35.32 9.19 4.80
C THR A 591 34.62 8.70 3.56
N GLU A 592 34.39 9.61 2.62
CA GLU A 592 33.91 9.33 1.26
C GLU A 592 35.05 9.61 0.29
N ASN A 593 35.27 8.71 -0.67
CA ASN A 593 36.31 8.83 -1.68
C ASN A 593 35.74 9.51 -2.94
N PRO A 594 36.16 10.73 -3.29
CA PRO A 594 35.60 11.47 -4.42
C PRO A 594 35.95 10.87 -5.79
N ASP A 595 36.97 10.00 -5.87
CA ASP A 595 37.41 9.37 -7.12
C ASP A 595 36.75 8.00 -7.36
N THR A 596 36.40 7.25 -6.30
CA THR A 596 35.78 5.92 -6.42
C THR A 596 34.29 5.88 -6.06
N GLY A 597 33.81 6.80 -5.22
CA GLY A 597 32.48 6.78 -4.62
C GLY A 597 32.33 5.84 -3.40
N GLU A 598 33.38 5.13 -2.98
CA GLU A 598 33.34 4.35 -1.73
C GLU A 598 33.16 5.26 -0.50
N MET A 599 32.41 4.78 0.48
CA MET A 599 32.32 5.42 1.80
C MET A 599 32.67 4.41 2.90
N ILE A 600 33.56 4.77 3.83
CA ILE A 600 33.95 3.95 5.00
C ILE A 600 33.84 4.78 6.29
N LYS A 601 33.27 4.17 7.33
CA LYS A 601 32.91 4.85 8.58
C LYS A 601 33.15 3.97 9.81
N GLY A 602 33.49 4.60 10.93
CA GLY A 602 33.75 3.90 12.20
C GLY A 602 33.52 4.78 13.43
N LYS A 603 33.13 4.14 14.53
CA LYS A 603 33.01 4.72 15.87
C LYS A 603 34.35 4.68 16.60
N HIS A 604 34.58 5.63 17.51
CA HIS A 604 35.76 5.71 18.37
C HIS A 604 35.69 4.69 19.51
N ILE A 605 36.83 4.17 19.97
CA ILE A 605 36.89 3.15 21.02
C ILE A 605 37.27 3.81 22.35
N ILE A 606 36.63 3.43 23.45
CA ILE A 606 36.97 3.88 24.82
C ILE A 606 37.33 2.67 25.66
N SER A 607 38.48 2.72 26.35
CA SER A 607 38.90 1.64 27.25
C SER A 607 39.84 2.16 28.33
N LYS A 608 39.78 1.59 29.52
CA LYS A 608 40.79 1.84 30.55
C LYS A 608 42.14 1.21 30.21
N THR A 609 43.21 1.75 30.77
CA THR A 609 44.56 1.21 30.65
C THR A 609 44.79 0.02 31.59
N GLY A 610 45.89 -0.71 31.37
CA GLY A 610 46.16 -1.98 32.03
C GLY A 610 45.35 -3.13 31.43
N GLY A 611 45.63 -4.34 31.92
CA GLY A 611 45.09 -5.57 31.36
C GLY A 611 45.76 -5.97 30.04
N ASP A 612 45.06 -6.81 29.30
CA ASP A 612 45.51 -7.38 28.03
C ASP A 612 45.29 -6.41 26.86
N GLY A 613 46.02 -6.60 25.76
CA GLY A 613 45.81 -5.84 24.52
C GLY A 613 44.59 -6.33 23.74
N PHE A 614 44.06 -5.50 22.85
CA PHE A 614 42.95 -5.87 21.96
C PHE A 614 43.42 -6.83 20.86
N THR A 615 42.54 -7.74 20.44
CA THR A 615 42.66 -8.45 19.16
C THR A 615 42.15 -7.60 17.99
N LYS A 616 42.38 -8.04 16.75
CA LYS A 616 41.90 -7.33 15.55
C LYS A 616 40.39 -7.38 15.41
N GLU A 617 39.81 -8.50 15.83
CA GLU A 617 38.37 -8.80 15.82
C GLU A 617 37.66 -7.94 16.89
N GLN A 618 38.28 -7.76 18.05
CA GLN A 618 37.83 -6.79 19.05
C GLN A 618 37.88 -5.36 18.49
N LEU A 619 38.98 -4.94 17.86
CA LEU A 619 39.09 -3.59 17.29
C LEU A 619 38.08 -3.31 16.16
N LYS A 620 37.75 -4.30 15.31
CA LYS A 620 36.69 -4.19 14.29
C LYS A 620 35.29 -4.08 14.90
N GLY A 621 34.98 -4.91 15.90
CA GLY A 621 33.67 -4.89 16.55
C GLY A 621 33.43 -3.63 17.39
N LEU A 622 34.43 -3.22 18.19
CA LEU A 622 34.36 -2.02 19.03
C LEU A 622 34.29 -0.71 18.22
N SER A 623 34.77 -0.70 16.97
CA SER A 623 34.61 0.45 16.07
C SER A 623 33.32 0.40 15.25
N MET A 624 32.59 -0.73 15.24
CA MET A 624 31.46 -1.00 14.35
C MET A 624 31.75 -0.62 12.89
N VAL A 625 32.99 -0.81 12.43
CA VAL A 625 33.44 -0.28 11.12
C VAL A 625 32.64 -0.89 9.97
N LYS A 626 32.09 -0.03 9.12
CA LYS A 626 31.34 -0.40 7.91
C LYS A 626 31.86 0.37 6.70
N ALA A 627 31.74 -0.23 5.51
CA ALA A 627 31.95 0.47 4.26
C ALA A 627 30.88 0.10 3.23
N VAL A 628 30.66 0.98 2.26
CA VAL A 628 29.83 0.75 1.07
C VAL A 628 30.59 1.14 -0.19
N ASP A 629 30.27 0.48 -1.30
CA ASP A 629 30.71 0.90 -2.63
C ASP A 629 29.91 2.12 -3.16
N LYS A 630 30.28 2.57 -4.36
CA LYS A 630 29.67 3.69 -5.08
C LYS A 630 28.18 3.54 -5.41
N ASP A 631 27.68 2.30 -5.45
CA ASP A 631 26.28 1.98 -5.76
C ASP A 631 25.47 1.76 -4.46
N GLY A 632 26.13 1.85 -3.29
CA GLY A 632 25.55 1.69 -1.96
C GLY A 632 25.63 0.27 -1.39
N THR A 633 26.31 -0.66 -2.05
CA THR A 633 26.44 -2.06 -1.63
C THR A 633 27.36 -2.19 -0.42
N GLU A 634 26.96 -2.92 0.62
CA GLU A 634 27.80 -3.12 1.82
C GLU A 634 29.01 -4.02 1.53
N ILE A 635 30.20 -3.52 1.89
CA ILE A 635 31.48 -4.25 1.81
C ILE A 635 31.65 -5.09 3.09
N PRO A 636 31.88 -6.42 3.00
CA PRO A 636 31.99 -7.29 4.16
C PRO A 636 33.04 -6.85 5.18
N THR A 637 32.72 -6.98 6.47
CA THR A 637 33.58 -6.49 7.56
C THR A 637 34.88 -7.29 7.66
N GLU A 638 34.92 -8.54 7.19
CA GLU A 638 36.14 -9.34 7.03
C GLU A 638 37.15 -8.70 6.06
N ASP A 639 36.69 -8.18 4.91
CA ASP A 639 37.53 -7.63 3.84
C ASP A 639 38.17 -6.28 4.19
N LEU A 640 37.61 -5.56 5.18
CA LEU A 640 38.20 -4.30 5.67
C LEU A 640 39.54 -4.56 6.36
N SER A 641 40.60 -3.95 5.85
CA SER A 641 41.97 -4.08 6.37
C SER A 641 42.32 -2.97 7.37
N PHE A 642 43.36 -3.17 8.17
CA PHE A 642 44.00 -2.06 8.89
C PHE A 642 45.07 -1.47 7.97
N ALA A 643 45.13 -0.13 7.86
CA ALA A 643 46.12 0.53 7.02
C ALA A 643 47.54 0.43 7.61
N GLU A 644 47.64 0.59 8.94
CA GLU A 644 48.90 0.74 9.66
C GLU A 644 48.97 -0.21 10.87
N GLU A 645 49.57 -1.38 10.70
CA GLU A 645 49.75 -2.38 11.78
C GLU A 645 50.51 -1.83 12.99
N GLU A 646 51.38 -0.83 12.79
CA GLU A 646 52.12 -0.16 13.87
C GLU A 646 51.20 0.59 14.84
N GLN A 647 50.04 1.07 14.39
CA GLN A 647 49.04 1.69 15.28
C GLN A 647 48.50 0.67 16.30
N ILE A 648 48.17 -0.55 15.87
CA ILE A 648 47.70 -1.64 16.74
C ILE A 648 48.77 -1.99 17.77
N ALA A 649 50.03 -2.09 17.33
CA ALA A 649 51.16 -2.32 18.21
C ALA A 649 51.33 -1.20 19.25
N ALA A 650 51.20 0.07 18.84
CA ALA A 650 51.28 1.23 19.73
C ALA A 650 50.13 1.29 20.75
N ILE A 651 48.89 1.04 20.32
CA ILE A 651 47.69 0.97 21.18
C ILE A 651 47.87 -0.13 22.23
N ASN A 652 48.26 -1.34 21.82
CA ASN A 652 48.41 -2.47 22.73
C ASN A 652 49.62 -2.32 23.66
N ALA A 653 50.72 -1.72 23.21
CA ALA A 653 51.85 -1.36 24.07
C ALA A 653 51.46 -0.29 25.11
N ALA A 654 50.66 0.71 24.73
CA ALA A 654 50.19 1.74 25.65
C ALA A 654 49.20 1.17 26.70
N LYS A 655 48.20 0.39 26.26
CA LYS A 655 47.22 -0.25 27.16
C LYS A 655 47.93 -1.17 28.15
N THR A 656 48.74 -2.12 27.69
CA THR A 656 49.46 -3.06 28.58
C THR A 656 50.46 -2.39 29.53
N ALA A 657 51.06 -1.26 29.13
CA ALA A 657 51.96 -0.48 29.97
C ALA A 657 51.26 0.46 30.99
N GLY A 658 49.93 0.54 30.99
CA GLY A 658 49.20 1.47 31.87
C GLY A 658 49.31 2.94 31.43
N LYS A 659 49.49 3.21 30.13
CA LYS A 659 49.71 4.55 29.59
C LYS A 659 48.47 5.09 28.89
N THR A 660 47.96 6.22 29.37
CA THR A 660 46.83 6.95 28.78
C THR A 660 47.22 7.70 27.51
N GLY A 661 46.19 8.04 26.70
CA GLY A 661 46.35 8.83 25.49
C GLY A 661 45.24 8.58 24.47
N ASP A 662 45.34 9.31 23.36
CA ASP A 662 44.39 9.29 22.25
C ASP A 662 45.17 8.79 21.02
N PHE A 663 44.85 7.58 20.56
CA PHE A 663 45.64 6.85 19.57
C PHE A 663 44.86 6.70 18.26
N PRO A 664 45.42 7.05 17.09
CA PRO A 664 44.75 6.84 15.81
C PRO A 664 44.68 5.35 15.48
N LEU A 665 43.57 4.92 14.88
CA LEU A 665 43.41 3.59 14.28
C LEU A 665 42.73 3.73 12.92
N THR A 666 43.43 3.34 11.85
CA THR A 666 43.04 3.56 10.46
C THR A 666 42.60 2.25 9.80
N PHE A 667 41.35 2.20 9.35
CA PHE A 667 40.78 1.11 8.55
C PHE A 667 40.86 1.45 7.06
N ARG A 668 40.83 0.43 6.19
CA ARG A 668 41.01 0.56 4.74
C ARG A 668 40.19 -0.47 3.94
N THR A 669 39.43 -0.01 2.95
CA THR A 669 38.69 -0.83 1.96
C THR A 669 39.65 -1.58 1.01
N PRO A 670 39.16 -2.55 0.20
CA PRO A 670 39.95 -3.18 -0.86
C PRO A 670 40.55 -2.16 -1.85
N ASP A 671 39.78 -1.12 -2.24
CA ASP A 671 40.20 -0.08 -3.18
C ASP A 671 41.00 1.07 -2.53
N ASN A 672 41.41 0.92 -1.27
CA ASN A 672 42.28 1.81 -0.49
C ASN A 672 41.65 3.09 0.08
N THR A 673 40.31 3.23 0.06
CA THR A 673 39.64 4.27 0.84
C THR A 673 39.86 4.01 2.34
N THR A 674 40.15 5.06 3.11
CA THR A 674 40.53 4.94 4.53
C THR A 674 39.69 5.82 5.45
N VAL A 675 39.41 5.34 6.67
CA VAL A 675 38.90 6.17 7.77
C VAL A 675 39.78 5.97 9.00
N THR A 676 40.06 7.05 9.73
CA THR A 676 40.81 7.00 10.99
C THR A 676 39.88 7.33 12.16
N ILE A 677 39.73 6.39 13.09
CA ILE A 677 39.07 6.61 14.38
C ILE A 677 40.11 6.93 15.47
N THR A 678 39.64 7.34 16.64
CA THR A 678 40.48 7.43 17.85
C THR A 678 40.18 6.29 18.83
N VAL A 679 41.23 5.69 19.38
CA VAL A 679 41.17 4.79 20.54
C VAL A 679 41.61 5.59 21.78
N PHE A 680 40.64 5.88 22.64
CA PHE A 680 40.80 6.62 23.89
C PHE A 680 41.19 5.68 25.02
N LEU A 681 42.47 5.68 25.40
CA LEU A 681 42.97 4.98 26.57
C LEU A 681 42.95 5.90 27.79
N ARG A 682 42.28 5.46 28.86
CA ARG A 682 42.00 6.27 30.07
C ARG A 682 42.48 5.60 31.36
N ASP A 683 42.71 6.37 32.42
CA ASP A 683 43.22 5.81 33.69
C ASP A 683 42.20 4.82 34.29
N GLU A 684 40.93 5.23 34.39
CA GLU A 684 39.87 4.47 35.05
C GLU A 684 38.60 4.37 34.19
N GLY A 685 37.81 3.32 34.41
CA GLY A 685 36.54 3.08 33.70
C GLY A 685 36.31 1.62 33.28
N THR A 686 35.62 1.42 32.16
CA THR A 686 35.29 0.11 31.55
C THR A 686 36.51 -0.49 30.83
N ASP A 687 36.68 -1.81 30.93
CA ASP A 687 37.79 -2.53 30.28
C ASP A 687 37.32 -3.21 29.00
N ALA A 688 37.08 -2.43 27.94
CA ALA A 688 36.51 -2.90 26.67
C ALA A 688 37.29 -4.01 25.93
N ALA A 689 38.46 -4.45 26.42
CA ALA A 689 39.16 -5.65 25.93
C ALA A 689 38.74 -6.95 26.66
N LYS A 690 37.93 -6.85 27.72
CA LYS A 690 37.44 -7.98 28.54
C LYS A 690 35.93 -8.20 28.48
N GLU A 691 35.17 -7.18 28.08
CA GLU A 691 33.74 -7.33 27.81
C GLU A 691 33.53 -8.25 26.59
N GLY A 692 32.48 -9.06 26.61
CA GLY A 692 32.15 -9.97 25.51
C GLY A 692 31.56 -9.22 24.31
N GLN A 693 31.84 -9.69 23.09
CA GLN A 693 31.22 -9.11 21.88
C GLN A 693 29.77 -9.59 21.65
N ASP A 694 29.29 -10.55 22.47
CA ASP A 694 27.99 -11.21 22.31
C ASP A 694 26.82 -10.49 23.02
N ASP A 695 27.09 -9.58 23.97
CA ASP A 695 26.08 -8.85 24.78
C ASP A 695 26.31 -7.32 24.69
N PRO A 696 25.29 -6.48 24.40
CA PRO A 696 25.46 -5.02 24.33
C PRO A 696 25.85 -4.35 25.65
N PHE A 697 27.02 -3.69 25.68
CA PHE A 697 27.60 -3.06 26.87
C PHE A 697 28.02 -1.60 26.63
N SER A 698 27.90 -0.76 27.66
CA SER A 698 28.32 0.64 27.62
C SER A 698 29.75 0.83 28.15
N VAL A 699 30.46 1.81 27.62
CA VAL A 699 31.85 2.12 27.99
C VAL A 699 31.98 3.53 28.53
N ILE A 700 32.68 3.69 29.65
CA ILE A 700 33.07 5.00 30.19
C ILE A 700 34.55 4.97 30.52
N GLY A 701 35.25 6.09 30.33
CA GLY A 701 36.67 6.22 30.67
C GLY A 701 37.04 7.67 31.00
N ALA A 702 37.84 7.85 32.05
CA ALA A 702 38.33 9.16 32.47
C ALA A 702 39.74 9.09 33.08
N ASN A 703 40.45 10.20 33.03
CA ASN A 703 41.81 10.37 33.54
C ASN A 703 41.84 11.06 34.91
N HIS A 704 42.88 10.76 35.68
CA HIS A 704 43.28 11.56 36.84
C HIS A 704 43.75 12.94 36.38
N THR A 705 43.57 13.97 37.22
CA THR A 705 43.96 15.34 36.87
C THR A 705 44.64 16.05 38.05
N ILE A 706 45.59 16.94 37.75
CA ILE A 706 46.35 17.71 38.74
C ILE A 706 46.12 19.19 38.47
N GLN A 707 45.59 19.91 39.45
CA GLN A 707 45.08 21.28 39.27
C GLN A 707 45.50 22.19 40.44
N PRO A 708 45.73 23.49 40.21
CA PRO A 708 46.02 24.42 41.30
C PRO A 708 44.79 24.73 42.16
N THR A 709 45.01 24.93 43.46
CA THR A 709 44.09 25.61 44.38
C THR A 709 44.05 27.12 44.11
N LYS A 710 43.13 27.83 44.78
CA LYS A 710 42.99 29.31 44.75
C LYS A 710 42.58 29.81 43.35
N GLY A 711 41.26 29.85 43.11
CA GLY A 711 40.64 30.31 41.86
C GLY A 711 39.14 29.99 41.83
N GLU A 712 38.48 30.22 40.69
CA GLU A 712 37.06 29.88 40.48
C GLU A 712 36.79 28.37 40.62
N PRO A 713 35.58 27.96 41.06
CA PRO A 713 35.18 26.55 41.08
C PRO A 713 35.06 25.98 39.66
N PHE A 714 35.32 24.68 39.50
CA PHE A 714 35.12 23.97 38.24
C PHE A 714 33.63 23.80 37.94
N THR A 715 33.22 24.05 36.70
CA THR A 715 31.93 23.58 36.16
C THR A 715 31.99 22.08 35.80
N GLU A 716 30.84 21.45 35.55
CA GLU A 716 30.78 20.07 35.03
C GLU A 716 31.56 19.92 33.73
N GLU A 717 31.34 20.82 32.77
CA GLU A 717 32.02 20.82 31.46
C GLU A 717 33.54 20.92 31.62
N GLN A 718 34.01 21.82 32.50
CA GLN A 718 35.44 21.97 32.79
C GLN A 718 36.04 20.72 33.42
N ILE A 719 35.38 20.10 34.41
CA ILE A 719 35.96 18.92 35.06
C ILE A 719 35.87 17.66 34.19
N ILE A 720 34.89 17.58 33.29
CA ILE A 720 34.82 16.56 32.22
C ILE A 720 36.02 16.70 31.27
N ASP A 721 36.33 17.91 30.79
CA ASP A 721 37.47 18.16 29.89
C ASP A 721 38.82 17.95 30.59
N LEU A 722 39.01 18.48 31.80
CA LEU A 722 40.24 18.34 32.59
C LEU A 722 40.55 16.90 33.02
N CYS A 723 39.53 16.03 33.07
CA CYS A 723 39.67 14.58 33.23
C CYS A 723 39.55 13.81 31.90
N GLN A 724 39.40 14.50 30.77
CA GLN A 724 39.20 13.92 29.43
C GLN A 724 38.14 12.80 29.41
N ALA A 725 37.08 12.98 30.20
CA ALA A 725 36.06 11.98 30.44
C ALA A 725 35.20 11.77 29.18
N LYS A 726 35.09 10.51 28.76
CA LYS A 726 34.35 10.09 27.56
C LYS A 726 33.51 8.87 27.87
N GLY A 727 32.38 8.73 27.19
CA GLY A 727 31.56 7.54 27.33
C GLY A 727 30.67 7.30 26.13
N LYS A 728 30.30 6.04 25.95
CA LYS A 728 29.37 5.55 24.94
C LYS A 728 28.37 4.59 25.56
N ASP A 729 27.15 4.58 25.04
CA ASP A 729 26.09 3.69 25.51
C ASP A 729 26.26 2.25 24.98
N LYS A 730 25.22 1.42 25.15
CA LYS A 730 25.24 0.00 24.77
C LYS A 730 25.24 -0.25 23.25
N ASN A 731 24.91 0.76 22.47
CA ASN A 731 24.98 0.74 21.01
C ASN A 731 26.29 1.39 20.51
N LEU A 732 27.21 1.69 21.43
CA LEU A 732 28.45 2.44 21.23
C LEU A 732 28.23 3.88 20.69
N ASP A 733 27.05 4.47 20.93
CA ASP A 733 26.77 5.87 20.60
C ASP A 733 27.28 6.82 21.70
N ASN A 734 27.65 8.04 21.34
CA ASN A 734 28.23 8.99 22.29
C ASN A 734 27.23 9.38 23.40
N ALA A 735 27.55 9.00 24.63
CA ALA A 735 26.67 9.18 25.77
C ALA A 735 27.04 10.43 26.59
N LYS A 736 26.03 11.17 27.07
CA LYS A 736 26.27 12.28 28.01
C LYS A 736 26.88 11.73 29.31
N ILE A 737 28.04 12.26 29.68
CA ILE A 737 28.63 12.06 31.00
C ILE A 737 27.85 12.85 32.06
N LEU A 738 27.54 12.17 33.17
CA LEU A 738 27.03 12.76 34.41
C LEU A 738 28.18 12.83 35.43
N VAL A 739 28.23 13.90 36.22
CA VAL A 739 29.24 14.12 37.27
C VAL A 739 28.59 13.94 38.64
N ASP A 740 29.28 13.36 39.62
CA ASP A 740 28.82 13.38 41.01
C ASP A 740 28.93 14.81 41.58
N GLU A 741 27.80 15.52 41.58
CA GLU A 741 27.65 16.88 42.10
C GLU A 741 28.18 17.03 43.54
N SER A 742 28.01 16.00 44.38
CA SER A 742 28.40 16.04 45.79
C SER A 742 29.93 15.99 45.96
N GLN A 743 30.59 15.16 45.14
CA GLN A 743 32.05 15.06 45.09
C GLN A 743 32.65 16.33 44.46
N LEU A 744 32.04 16.84 43.38
CA LEU A 744 32.44 18.10 42.75
C LEU A 744 32.28 19.29 43.70
N ALA A 745 31.22 19.34 44.51
CA ALA A 745 31.04 20.39 45.53
C ALA A 745 32.13 20.36 46.62
N VAL A 746 32.57 19.17 47.06
CA VAL A 746 33.69 19.02 48.01
C VAL A 746 35.00 19.50 47.39
N ILE A 747 35.28 19.11 46.14
CA ILE A 747 36.48 19.56 45.39
C ILE A 747 36.47 21.08 45.21
N ASN A 748 35.34 21.66 44.80
CA ASN A 748 35.20 23.08 44.58
C ASN A 748 35.31 23.90 45.88
N LYS A 749 34.79 23.38 47.01
CA LYS A 749 35.05 23.97 48.33
C LYS A 749 36.54 23.95 48.64
N ALA A 750 37.22 22.81 48.53
CA ALA A 750 38.65 22.71 48.80
C ALA A 750 39.49 23.65 47.91
N LYS A 751 39.19 23.72 46.61
CA LYS A 751 39.85 24.63 45.65
C LYS A 751 39.70 26.10 46.06
N LYS A 752 38.48 26.51 46.44
CA LYS A 752 38.16 27.88 46.88
C LYS A 752 38.83 28.24 48.21
N ASP A 753 38.75 27.34 49.19
CA ASP A 753 39.35 27.49 50.52
C ASP A 753 40.90 27.36 50.48
N GLY A 754 41.47 27.11 49.30
CA GLY A 754 42.91 27.00 49.07
C GLY A 754 43.53 25.65 49.47
N LYS A 755 42.71 24.70 49.94
CA LYS A 755 43.11 23.44 50.58
C LYS A 755 43.57 22.40 49.54
N THR A 756 44.81 21.95 49.66
CA THR A 756 45.41 20.93 48.76
C THR A 756 45.08 19.52 49.21
N GLY A 757 45.02 18.56 48.28
CA GLY A 757 44.72 17.16 48.61
C GLY A 757 44.39 16.33 47.37
N VAL A 758 44.13 15.04 47.58
CA VAL A 758 43.64 14.13 46.54
C VAL A 758 42.18 13.81 46.86
N PHE A 759 41.30 14.01 45.89
CA PHE A 759 39.86 13.84 46.01
C PHE A 759 39.39 12.85 44.93
N ASP A 760 38.49 11.94 45.30
CA ASP A 760 37.85 11.05 44.33
C ASP A 760 36.66 11.77 43.67
N LEU A 761 36.56 11.65 42.34
CA LEU A 761 35.45 12.18 41.55
C LEU A 761 34.90 11.09 40.62
N THR A 762 33.60 10.85 40.70
CA THR A 762 32.90 9.83 39.92
C THR A 762 32.16 10.45 38.74
N PHE A 763 32.47 9.95 37.55
CA PHE A 763 31.68 10.14 36.34
C PHE A 763 30.78 8.91 36.12
N SER A 764 29.60 9.09 35.56
CA SER A 764 28.68 7.98 35.24
C SER A 764 27.83 8.20 33.99
N LEU A 765 27.36 7.08 33.43
CA LEU A 765 26.34 7.03 32.38
C LEU A 765 24.93 6.84 32.96
N SER A 766 23.92 7.06 32.12
CA SER A 766 22.49 6.93 32.47
C SER A 766 22.05 5.50 32.84
N ASP A 767 22.78 4.47 32.40
CA ASP A 767 22.55 3.07 32.78
C ASP A 767 23.25 2.65 34.08
N GLY A 768 24.03 3.56 34.68
CA GLY A 768 24.72 3.36 35.95
C GLY A 768 26.18 2.94 35.86
N ASN A 769 26.75 2.72 34.67
CA ASN A 769 28.19 2.46 34.52
C ASN A 769 29.04 3.68 34.89
N LYS A 770 30.21 3.49 35.52
CA LYS A 770 30.98 4.56 36.18
C LYS A 770 32.49 4.48 35.99
N ALA A 771 33.15 5.64 36.05
CA ALA A 771 34.60 5.79 36.21
C ALA A 771 34.88 6.76 37.37
N THR A 772 35.68 6.34 38.36
CA THR A 772 36.06 7.17 39.51
C THR A 772 37.54 7.52 39.43
N VAL A 773 37.86 8.79 39.27
CA VAL A 773 39.22 9.31 39.07
C VAL A 773 39.71 10.15 40.24
N LYS A 774 41.01 10.43 40.28
CA LYS A 774 41.63 11.25 41.32
C LYS A 774 41.91 12.66 40.82
N VAL A 775 41.26 13.64 41.45
CA VAL A 775 41.48 15.07 41.28
C VAL A 775 42.45 15.53 42.37
N THR A 776 43.67 15.91 41.96
CA THR A 776 44.73 16.34 42.89
C THR A 776 44.84 17.85 42.88
N LEU A 777 44.47 18.49 43.99
CA LEU A 777 44.62 19.93 44.18
C LEU A 777 46.00 20.25 44.78
N THR A 778 46.80 21.04 44.07
CA THR A 778 48.17 21.44 44.43
C THR A 778 48.30 22.95 44.64
N GLY A 779 49.36 23.40 45.32
CA GLY A 779 49.59 24.81 45.62
C GLY A 779 50.56 24.99 46.78
N ASP A 780 50.94 26.24 47.02
CA ASP A 780 51.85 26.61 48.10
C ASP A 780 51.10 27.23 49.28
N HIS A 781 51.57 26.89 50.49
CA HIS A 781 51.00 27.28 51.77
C HIS A 781 52.02 28.01 52.64
N ARG A 782 51.54 28.97 53.43
CA ARG A 782 52.35 29.76 54.35
C ARG A 782 52.21 29.23 55.77
N VAL A 783 53.33 28.84 56.37
CA VAL A 783 53.40 28.49 57.80
C VAL A 783 54.01 29.66 58.55
N SER A 784 53.16 30.38 59.25
CA SER A 784 53.52 31.59 60.01
C SER A 784 53.66 31.27 61.49
N PHE A 785 54.68 31.84 62.14
CA PHE A 785 54.98 31.60 63.55
C PHE A 785 54.68 32.85 64.37
N ASP A 786 54.17 32.66 65.59
CA ASP A 786 53.88 33.73 66.55
C ASP A 786 54.49 33.36 67.91
N PRO A 787 55.62 33.97 68.31
CA PRO A 787 56.37 33.57 69.51
C PRO A 787 55.70 34.01 70.82
N ASP A 788 54.55 34.68 70.80
CA ASP A 788 53.83 35.16 72.00
C ASP A 788 54.74 35.92 72.99
N GLY A 789 55.61 36.79 72.48
CA GLY A 789 56.57 37.55 73.30
C GLY A 789 57.84 36.80 73.72
N GLY A 790 58.24 35.77 72.96
CA GLY A 790 59.58 35.18 73.04
C GLY A 790 60.69 36.06 72.45
N ASP A 791 61.95 35.63 72.63
CA ASP A 791 63.19 36.35 72.32
C ASP A 791 63.43 36.69 70.84
N TYR A 792 62.76 36.00 69.90
CA TYR A 792 62.81 36.32 68.49
C TYR A 792 61.55 35.88 67.73
N GLN A 793 61.34 36.49 66.56
CA GLN A 793 60.29 36.16 65.60
C GLN A 793 60.85 35.22 64.52
N PRO A 794 60.36 33.97 64.37
CA PRO A 794 60.74 33.11 63.25
C PRO A 794 60.19 33.63 61.91
N GLU A 795 60.92 33.35 60.82
CA GLU A 795 60.48 33.67 59.47
C GLU A 795 59.28 32.81 59.05
N THR A 796 58.39 33.36 58.21
CA THR A 796 57.27 32.60 57.63
C THR A 796 57.79 31.67 56.55
N GLN A 797 57.57 30.37 56.69
CA GLN A 797 57.94 29.39 55.67
C GLN A 797 56.87 29.31 54.59
N THR A 798 57.29 28.99 53.36
CA THR A 798 56.40 28.61 52.26
C THR A 798 56.70 27.15 51.92
N VAL A 799 55.70 26.29 52.02
CA VAL A 799 55.80 24.84 51.76
C VAL A 799 54.77 24.42 50.72
N LYS A 800 55.02 23.34 49.98
CA LYS A 800 54.04 22.81 49.04
C LYS A 800 52.97 22.00 49.77
N GLY A 801 51.77 21.95 49.20
CA GLY A 801 50.69 21.10 49.68
C GLY A 801 51.10 19.63 49.78
N GLY A 802 51.15 19.10 51.01
CA GLY A 802 51.59 17.75 51.32
C GLY A 802 53.02 17.64 51.88
N ASP A 803 53.83 18.70 51.81
CA ASP A 803 55.14 18.75 52.49
C ASP A 803 54.98 19.14 53.97
N CYS A 804 55.98 18.81 54.79
CA CYS A 804 56.03 19.20 56.21
C CYS A 804 56.77 20.53 56.39
N ALA A 805 56.37 21.32 57.40
CA ALA A 805 57.12 22.51 57.82
C ALA A 805 58.39 22.13 58.60
N GLU A 806 59.44 22.94 58.49
CA GLU A 806 60.63 22.78 59.32
C GLU A 806 60.41 23.41 60.71
N ALA A 807 60.85 22.73 61.77
CA ALA A 807 60.78 23.28 63.12
C ALA A 807 61.80 24.43 63.29
N PRO A 808 61.38 25.66 63.65
CA PRO A 808 62.33 26.71 64.03
C PRO A 808 63.00 26.37 65.37
N ARG A 809 64.06 27.09 65.73
CA ARG A 809 64.63 27.02 67.09
C ARG A 809 63.54 27.34 68.12
N ASP A 810 63.54 26.64 69.25
CA ASP A 810 62.72 26.99 70.39
C ASP A 810 63.03 28.43 70.85
N PRO A 811 62.05 29.35 70.90
CA PRO A 811 62.23 30.66 71.48
C PRO A 811 62.41 30.57 73.00
N ALA A 812 62.93 31.63 73.61
CA ALA A 812 63.04 31.80 75.06
C ALA A 812 62.19 32.98 75.55
N LYS A 813 61.58 32.88 76.73
CA LYS A 813 60.78 33.95 77.35
C LYS A 813 61.11 33.97 78.84
N GLU A 814 61.58 35.11 79.36
CA GLU A 814 62.13 35.17 80.72
C GLU A 814 61.06 34.83 81.77
N GLY A 815 61.36 33.86 82.64
CA GLY A 815 60.42 33.32 83.63
C GLY A 815 59.53 32.16 83.15
N TYR A 816 59.61 31.77 81.87
CA TYR A 816 58.75 30.74 81.27
C TYR A 816 59.56 29.62 80.58
N VAL A 817 58.98 28.42 80.58
CA VAL A 817 59.40 27.24 79.81
C VAL A 817 58.53 27.15 78.55
N PHE A 818 59.15 26.89 77.41
CA PHE A 818 58.46 26.64 76.13
C PHE A 818 57.84 25.24 76.13
N GLU A 819 56.51 25.14 75.93
CA GLU A 819 55.80 23.86 75.86
C GLU A 819 55.62 23.35 74.42
N GLY A 820 55.78 24.22 73.41
CA GLY A 820 55.72 23.88 72.00
C GLY A 820 54.96 24.90 71.14
N TRP A 821 54.86 24.58 69.85
CA TRP A 821 54.01 25.27 68.89
C TRP A 821 52.60 24.66 68.87
N TYR A 822 51.58 25.50 68.88
CA TYR A 822 50.16 25.14 68.90
C TYR A 822 49.41 25.86 67.77
N TYR A 823 48.28 25.32 67.33
CA TYR A 823 47.39 25.92 66.33
C TYR A 823 45.93 25.74 66.73
N ILE A 824 45.03 26.45 66.06
CA ILE A 824 43.59 26.22 66.18
C ILE A 824 43.16 25.29 65.04
N ASP A 825 42.54 24.16 65.37
CA ASP A 825 42.04 23.19 64.38
C ASP A 825 40.71 23.62 63.73
N GLU A 826 40.20 22.81 62.79
CA GLU A 826 38.96 23.12 62.04
C GLU A 826 37.69 23.10 62.95
N ASP A 827 37.78 22.49 64.14
CA ASP A 827 36.74 22.46 65.17
C ASP A 827 36.91 23.58 66.24
N GLY A 828 37.98 24.38 66.16
CA GLY A 828 38.25 25.51 67.05
C GLY A 828 39.08 25.19 68.30
N ASN A 829 39.66 24.00 68.42
CA ASN A 829 40.45 23.58 69.58
C ASN A 829 41.92 23.99 69.45
N GLU A 830 42.57 24.30 70.58
CA GLU A 830 44.02 24.58 70.62
C GLU A 830 44.83 23.27 70.70
N VAL A 831 45.38 22.84 69.56
CA VAL A 831 46.10 21.56 69.40
C VAL A 831 47.60 21.79 69.23
N LYS A 832 48.43 20.92 69.81
CA LYS A 832 49.90 20.98 69.63
C LYS A 832 50.28 20.50 68.23
N TRP A 833 51.09 21.29 67.53
CA TRP A 833 51.58 20.96 66.19
C TRP A 833 52.72 19.93 66.24
N ASP A 834 52.68 18.94 65.33
CA ASP A 834 53.81 18.05 65.02
C ASP A 834 54.39 18.47 63.66
N PHE A 835 55.69 18.72 63.60
CA PHE A 835 56.41 19.08 62.37
C PHE A 835 56.61 17.88 61.42
N LYS A 836 56.01 16.73 61.72
CA LYS A 836 55.81 15.60 60.80
C LYS A 836 54.41 15.59 60.16
N THR A 837 53.55 16.53 60.48
CA THR A 837 52.22 16.68 59.86
C THR A 837 52.36 17.43 58.53
N PRO A 838 51.90 16.84 57.41
CA PRO A 838 51.80 17.53 56.12
C PRO A 838 50.94 18.79 56.19
N VAL A 839 51.37 19.84 55.50
CA VAL A 839 50.65 21.12 55.43
C VAL A 839 49.74 21.13 54.20
N HIS A 840 48.44 21.33 54.42
CA HIS A 840 47.42 21.29 53.36
C HIS A 840 46.66 22.61 53.18
N SER A 841 46.95 23.63 53.99
CA SER A 841 46.39 24.99 53.95
C SER A 841 47.39 25.95 54.61
N ASP A 842 47.16 27.28 54.52
CA ASP A 842 47.94 28.25 55.29
C ASP A 842 47.71 28.03 56.80
N VAL A 843 48.79 27.97 57.60
CA VAL A 843 48.75 27.68 59.05
C VAL A 843 49.42 28.79 59.85
N LYS A 844 48.82 29.15 61.00
CA LYS A 844 49.46 29.99 62.02
C LYS A 844 49.75 29.17 63.28
N LEU A 845 51.04 29.04 63.59
CA LEU A 845 51.58 28.34 64.76
C LEU A 845 51.94 29.36 65.85
N LYS A 846 51.36 29.23 67.04
CA LYS A 846 51.61 30.07 68.21
C LYS A 846 52.44 29.33 69.26
N ALA A 847 53.42 30.00 69.85
CA ALA A 847 54.20 29.48 70.96
C ALA A 847 53.37 29.43 72.25
N LYS A 848 53.44 28.30 72.97
CA LYS A 848 52.81 28.14 74.29
C LYS A 848 53.85 28.03 75.40
N TRP A 849 53.52 28.61 76.54
CA TRP A 849 54.46 28.92 77.62
C TRP A 849 53.89 28.53 78.99
N LYS A 850 54.76 28.09 79.89
CA LYS A 850 54.44 27.72 81.27
C LYS A 850 55.42 28.36 82.25
N GLU A 851 54.94 28.90 83.37
CA GLU A 851 55.79 29.58 84.35
C GLU A 851 56.79 28.63 85.03
N ALA A 852 58.00 29.12 85.30
CA ALA A 852 59.09 28.37 85.90
C ALA A 852 59.14 28.56 87.43
N ASP A 853 58.82 27.51 88.18
CA ASP A 853 58.86 27.51 89.65
C ASP A 853 60.25 27.87 90.21
N ARG A 854 60.28 28.79 91.18
CA ARG A 854 61.50 29.25 91.87
C ARG A 854 61.64 28.62 93.26
N THR A 855 62.69 27.82 93.46
CA THR A 855 63.23 27.47 94.79
C THR A 855 64.76 27.46 94.77
N GLU A 856 65.40 27.82 95.88
CA GLU A 856 66.80 28.28 95.89
C GLU A 856 67.85 27.22 96.31
N THR A 857 68.88 27.08 95.47
CA THR A 857 70.32 27.19 95.79
C THR A 857 70.88 26.65 97.12
N THR A 858 71.80 25.67 97.03
CA THR A 858 72.99 25.53 97.91
C THR A 858 74.23 25.07 97.10
N ALA A 859 75.44 25.13 97.68
CA ALA A 859 76.75 25.14 96.99
C ALA A 859 77.82 24.39 97.85
N VAL A 860 79.10 24.07 97.54
CA VAL A 860 80.09 24.11 96.41
C VAL A 860 81.42 23.48 97.01
N PRO A 861 82.57 23.14 96.34
CA PRO A 861 83.06 23.33 94.96
C PRO A 861 83.63 22.08 94.21
N THR A 862 83.98 22.24 92.91
CA THR A 862 85.08 21.53 92.14
C THR A 862 84.96 20.00 91.89
N THR A 863 85.65 19.37 90.91
CA THR A 863 86.84 19.77 90.11
C THR A 863 86.80 19.30 88.64
N ALA A 864 87.64 19.88 87.78
CA ALA A 864 87.62 19.75 86.31
C ALA A 864 88.19 18.45 85.69
N LYS A 865 87.71 18.10 84.47
CA LYS A 865 88.53 17.86 83.25
C LYS A 865 87.70 17.58 81.96
N LYS A 866 88.10 18.20 80.83
CA LYS A 866 87.85 17.78 79.43
C LYS A 866 89.01 16.82 79.00
N PRO A 867 89.03 16.09 77.83
CA PRO A 867 88.34 16.39 76.55
C PRO A 867 87.94 15.18 75.62
N LYS A 868 87.53 15.51 74.37
CA LYS A 868 87.66 14.75 73.07
C LYS A 868 86.82 13.47 72.76
N GLN A 869 85.70 13.68 72.04
CA GLN A 869 85.54 13.44 70.58
C GLN A 869 86.15 12.15 69.91
N LYS A 870 85.31 11.25 69.35
CA LYS A 870 85.28 10.79 67.91
C LYS A 870 84.41 9.53 67.62
N LYS A 871 83.87 9.48 66.38
CA LYS A 871 83.68 8.39 65.36
C LYS A 871 83.87 6.89 65.76
N THR A 872 83.25 5.85 65.13
CA THR A 872 82.57 5.72 63.80
C THR A 872 81.65 4.46 63.68
N VAL A 873 80.83 4.41 62.61
CA VAL A 873 80.07 3.26 62.02
C VAL A 873 81.03 2.30 61.25
N PRO A 874 80.88 0.95 61.26
CA PRO A 874 80.04 0.13 60.32
C PRO A 874 79.18 -0.96 61.05
N GLU A 875 78.07 -1.51 60.56
CA GLU A 875 77.58 -1.92 59.22
C GLU A 875 78.00 -3.33 58.74
N TRP A 876 77.01 -4.25 58.61
CA TRP A 876 76.95 -5.32 57.58
C TRP A 876 75.56 -5.97 57.49
N GLU A 877 75.13 -6.37 56.29
CA GLU A 877 73.93 -7.17 56.02
C GLU A 877 74.19 -8.69 56.16
N TYR A 878 73.12 -9.48 56.35
CA TYR A 878 73.05 -10.83 55.75
C TYR A 878 71.64 -11.18 55.24
N LYS A 879 71.56 -11.97 54.16
CA LYS A 879 70.33 -12.20 53.37
C LYS A 879 69.92 -13.69 53.28
N LYS A 880 68.63 -13.96 53.51
CA LYS A 880 67.83 -15.12 52.98
C LYS A 880 68.27 -16.51 53.53
N ARG A 881 67.56 -17.65 53.34
CA ARG A 881 66.39 -18.00 52.49
C ARG A 881 65.58 -19.21 53.06
N VAL A 882 64.25 -19.11 53.12
CA VAL A 882 63.20 -20.16 52.86
C VAL A 882 63.24 -21.56 53.53
N ARG A 883 62.12 -21.96 54.18
CA ARG A 883 61.41 -23.23 53.85
C ARG A 883 59.90 -23.24 54.25
N ARG A 884 59.12 -24.13 53.62
CA ARG A 884 57.64 -24.22 53.68
C ARG A 884 57.13 -25.23 54.73
N LYS A 885 55.88 -25.05 55.20
CA LYS A 885 54.91 -26.15 55.42
C LYS A 885 53.45 -25.67 55.24
N ARG A 886 52.46 -26.58 55.28
CA ARG A 886 51.07 -26.38 54.77
C ARG A 886 49.98 -26.79 55.80
N VAL A 887 48.89 -26.01 55.82
CA VAL A 887 47.45 -26.39 55.85
C VAL A 887 46.89 -27.28 56.99
N SER A 888 45.95 -26.69 57.76
CA SER A 888 44.53 -27.10 57.97
C SER A 888 43.83 -25.97 58.79
N ARG A 889 42.57 -25.52 58.65
CA ARG A 889 41.26 -25.91 58.04
C ARG A 889 40.19 -26.14 59.14
N THR A 890 38.94 -25.74 58.86
CA THR A 890 37.72 -25.71 59.74
C THR A 890 37.72 -24.57 60.79
N GLY A 891 36.57 -23.97 61.14
CA GLY A 891 35.21 -24.10 60.57
C GLY A 891 34.13 -23.36 61.38
N ASP A 892 32.97 -23.10 60.77
CA ASP A 892 31.64 -22.87 61.40
C ASP A 892 31.46 -21.60 62.28
N GLU A 893 30.25 -21.04 62.53
CA GLU A 893 28.91 -21.30 61.97
C GLU A 893 27.99 -20.05 61.89
N ARG A 894 26.75 -20.26 61.41
CA ARG A 894 25.65 -19.32 61.11
C ARG A 894 24.97 -18.71 62.35
N GLN A 895 24.15 -17.65 62.16
CA GLN A 895 22.67 -17.61 62.37
C GLN A 895 22.08 -16.17 62.19
N ILE A 896 20.75 -15.91 62.11
CA ILE A 896 19.69 -16.46 61.20
C ILE A 896 18.39 -15.58 61.25
N LEU A 897 17.62 -15.54 60.15
CA LEU A 897 16.17 -15.20 60.00
C LEU A 897 15.55 -13.83 60.40
N CYS A 898 14.76 -13.25 59.48
CA CYS A 898 13.28 -13.02 59.56
C CYS A 898 12.82 -11.80 58.70
N LEU A 899 11.64 -11.76 58.05
CA LEU A 899 10.69 -12.77 57.57
C LEU A 899 9.66 -12.10 56.62
N ILE A 900 8.87 -12.91 55.88
CA ILE A 900 7.51 -12.61 55.31
C ILE A 900 7.38 -11.63 54.10
N VAL A 901 6.44 -11.79 53.14
CA VAL A 901 5.86 -12.99 52.44
C VAL A 901 4.90 -12.54 51.29
N MET A 902 4.66 -13.40 50.27
CA MET A 902 3.39 -13.68 49.53
C MET A 902 3.57 -14.04 48.03
N PHE A 903 3.02 -15.19 47.61
CA PHE A 903 2.36 -15.62 46.33
C PHE A 903 2.76 -15.03 44.94
N GLY A 904 2.71 -15.78 43.83
CA GLY A 904 2.30 -17.18 43.57
C GLY A 904 2.82 -17.66 42.20
N ALA A 905 3.10 -18.95 41.96
CA ALA A 905 2.15 -19.98 41.53
C ALA A 905 1.49 -19.66 40.15
N ALA A 906 1.65 -20.45 39.08
CA ALA A 906 2.30 -21.77 38.91
C ALA A 906 2.87 -21.90 37.45
N LEU A 907 3.09 -23.04 36.76
CA LEU A 907 2.67 -24.45 36.88
C LEU A 907 3.72 -25.40 36.21
N THR A 908 3.31 -26.60 35.77
CA THR A 908 4.08 -27.72 35.17
C THR A 908 4.08 -27.74 33.63
N GLY A 909 4.97 -28.44 32.89
CA GLY A 909 6.15 -29.22 33.28
C GLY A 909 6.53 -30.37 32.30
N LEU A 910 7.70 -30.99 32.53
CA LEU A 910 8.00 -32.44 32.44
C LEU A 910 7.70 -33.23 31.12
N ALA A 911 8.75 -33.54 30.30
CA ALA A 911 9.20 -34.94 30.04
C ALA A 911 10.23 -35.15 28.88
N ALA A 912 11.12 -36.15 29.08
CA ALA A 912 11.88 -36.96 28.10
C ALA A 912 12.93 -36.27 27.17
N GLY A 913 13.93 -37.04 26.67
CA GLY A 913 14.92 -36.51 25.70
C GLY A 913 16.36 -37.08 25.69
N ILE A 914 16.62 -38.26 26.25
CA ILE A 914 17.89 -39.04 26.16
C ILE A 914 18.48 -38.96 24.72
N ARG A 915 19.75 -38.55 24.46
CA ARG A 915 20.98 -39.39 24.57
C ARG A 915 22.29 -38.64 24.25
N LYS A 916 23.42 -39.28 24.62
CA LYS A 916 24.82 -39.06 24.13
C LYS A 916 24.89 -38.86 22.60
N LYS A 917 25.92 -38.21 22.02
CA LYS A 917 27.35 -38.47 22.27
C LYS A 917 28.27 -37.41 21.65
N ARG A 918 29.49 -37.25 22.20
CA ARG A 918 30.63 -36.56 21.55
C ARG A 918 30.86 -37.07 20.12
N ARG A 919 31.12 -36.16 19.19
CA ARG A 919 32.48 -36.07 18.64
C ARG A 919 32.93 -34.61 18.61
#